data_AF-A0A3M2TH39-F1
#
_entry.id   AF-A0A3M2TH39-F1
#
_cell.length_a   1.000
_cell.length_b   1.000
_cell.length_c   1.000
_cell.angle_alpha   90.00
_cell.angle_beta   90.00
_cell.angle_gamma   90.00
#
_symmetry.space_group_name_H-M   'P 1'
#
loop_
_entity.id
_entity.type
_entity.pdbx_description
1 polymer ?
#
loop_
_entity_poly.entity_id
_entity_poly.type
_entity_poly.pdbx_seq_one_letter_code
_entity_poly.pdbx_strand_id
1 'polypeptide(L)'
;MDAKPPPDTQGDPGWAEMEGVSQHVEVLSENTLRQIAKGPLAKFTLGCQDDEKVARVWQSLLDTYSTPSISHSHMTAVGNTVSAFLDCGVDSRHEGTRRLVRSSQAWLAVFEVYMNRFDEAKSKSMMQVLFSLVNILKHDQTDVQLIRSMIVDATIPSLILRGSRSQLKASMLSIEVFIRKNVIRSTELITLVENWLVQNAQRWTHLLQEDLKTLSIDISQFTNKPGDDGSRGSVMEDTAKILALGLVSWGRNLDFASPAGSALGAVFQSIQTSSREGNAEAQSLSSAWVAPVRHVMLQNMGTLEMMSNQILYPLFKVDPRGFNYFMNALPLKDILAGDMTHDSLPELTLLFSALQIGKKIGLVHEDYLSTKPNWLTTEAGESIVLRSEVIGQFLLHRESSIRLTALSLLVTATSTTKPLTSAAAWAILKGLPSMHAESDAYSRGEILSLTRRFIVRVKGGVAEDQSESAPTWKSEQEAETRAILNAYVDFLKADLRPGISYPRHITALKALMLTLESGLDSRIATSFPRNKPGENNKCKLSIEIFHASLLRSLVDLLLDAFDDVRATSLSILKIFPWDILMGGLIQTQYQPSCPFPRLTDALSRAEQLASNTSRADHADTVARLYHILFCGAVTNRSENRETQWWETKTGVVDTILGKLEEKISLQGGLFTSSMRDAPLHGFLSALRYVSS
;
A
#
# COMPACT_ATOMS: atom_id res chain seq x y z
N MET A 1 -33.63 -10.49 -81.35
CA MET A 1 -33.45 -9.26 -80.54
C MET A 1 -34.05 -9.58 -79.18
N ASP A 2 -33.24 -10.20 -78.34
CA ASP A 2 -33.66 -10.74 -77.06
C ASP A 2 -33.52 -9.69 -75.97
N ALA A 3 -34.62 -9.47 -75.25
CA ALA A 3 -34.68 -8.61 -74.09
C ALA A 3 -33.99 -9.30 -72.89
N LYS A 4 -32.88 -8.72 -72.44
CA LYS A 4 -32.23 -9.05 -71.16
C LYS A 4 -33.02 -8.38 -70.02
N PRO A 5 -33.37 -9.08 -68.93
CA PRO A 5 -33.92 -8.44 -67.75
C PRO A 5 -32.83 -7.61 -67.04
N PRO A 6 -33.20 -6.57 -66.27
CA PRO A 6 -32.23 -5.75 -65.54
C PRO A 6 -31.55 -6.59 -64.45
N PRO A 7 -30.30 -6.28 -64.08
CA PRO A 7 -29.58 -7.03 -63.07
C PRO A 7 -30.14 -6.72 -61.68
N ASP A 8 -30.47 -7.78 -60.94
CA ASP A 8 -30.67 -7.76 -59.50
C ASP A 8 -29.53 -7.01 -58.82
N THR A 9 -29.87 -5.85 -58.25
CA THR A 9 -28.99 -5.10 -57.33
C THR A 9 -29.48 -5.35 -55.91
N GLN A 10 -29.41 -6.61 -55.46
CA GLN A 10 -29.30 -6.93 -54.05
C GLN A 10 -27.89 -7.48 -53.82
N GLY A 11 -26.96 -6.56 -53.56
CA GLY A 11 -25.72 -6.94 -52.90
C GLY A 11 -26.09 -7.61 -51.58
N ASP A 12 -25.59 -8.82 -51.37
CA ASP A 12 -25.73 -9.56 -50.12
C ASP A 12 -25.49 -8.59 -48.95
N PRO A 13 -26.47 -8.39 -48.05
CA PRO A 13 -26.36 -7.34 -47.03
C PRO A 13 -25.27 -7.64 -45.99
N GLY A 14 -24.53 -8.74 -46.15
CA GLY A 14 -23.34 -9.05 -45.37
C GLY A 14 -23.67 -9.56 -43.97
N TRP A 15 -24.90 -10.05 -43.78
CA TRP A 15 -25.43 -10.62 -42.55
C TRP A 15 -26.21 -11.92 -42.78
N ALA A 16 -25.90 -12.71 -43.82
CA ALA A 16 -26.55 -14.00 -44.09
C ALA A 16 -26.57 -14.95 -42.87
N GLU A 17 -25.53 -14.89 -42.03
CA GLU A 17 -25.43 -15.66 -40.77
C GLU A 17 -26.50 -15.28 -39.72
N MET A 18 -27.14 -14.11 -39.85
CA MET A 18 -28.24 -13.66 -38.98
C MET A 18 -29.61 -14.19 -39.42
N GLU A 19 -29.73 -14.77 -40.62
CA GLU A 19 -31.01 -15.28 -41.11
C GLU A 19 -31.51 -16.44 -40.25
N GLY A 20 -30.63 -17.34 -39.78
CA GLY A 20 -31.03 -18.42 -38.86
C GLY A 20 -31.52 -17.91 -37.50
N VAL A 21 -30.89 -16.87 -36.96
CA VAL A 21 -31.19 -16.30 -35.62
C VAL A 21 -32.43 -15.41 -35.63
N SER A 22 -32.77 -14.80 -36.78
CA SER A 22 -33.88 -13.84 -36.88
C SER A 22 -35.24 -14.47 -37.16
N GLN A 23 -35.32 -15.80 -37.36
CA GLN A 23 -36.56 -16.50 -37.67
C GLN A 23 -37.38 -16.83 -36.42
N HIS A 24 -36.73 -17.22 -35.31
CA HIS A 24 -37.41 -17.70 -34.10
C HIS A 24 -36.75 -17.12 -32.84
N VAL A 25 -37.54 -16.98 -31.78
CA VAL A 25 -37.01 -16.62 -30.45
C VAL A 25 -36.49 -17.88 -29.78
N GLU A 26 -35.20 -17.91 -29.45
CA GLU A 26 -34.56 -19.04 -28.79
C GLU A 26 -33.36 -18.62 -27.93
N VAL A 27 -32.99 -19.47 -26.97
CA VAL A 27 -31.75 -19.29 -26.19
C VAL A 27 -30.54 -19.68 -27.04
N LEU A 28 -29.64 -18.72 -27.26
CA LEU A 28 -28.52 -18.87 -28.19
C LEU A 28 -27.33 -19.55 -27.52
N SER A 29 -26.70 -20.46 -28.27
CA SER A 29 -25.47 -21.14 -27.83
C SER A 29 -24.27 -20.18 -27.74
N GLU A 30 -23.30 -20.49 -26.89
CA GLU A 30 -22.05 -19.71 -26.78
C GLU A 30 -21.33 -19.56 -28.13
N ASN A 31 -21.32 -20.62 -28.96
CA ASN A 31 -20.67 -20.58 -30.27
C ASN A 31 -21.40 -19.64 -31.22
N THR A 32 -22.74 -19.69 -31.26
CA THR A 32 -23.57 -18.79 -32.06
C THR A 32 -23.32 -17.34 -31.67
N LEU A 33 -23.34 -17.02 -30.38
CA LEU A 33 -23.08 -15.67 -29.87
C LEU A 33 -21.70 -15.15 -30.30
N ARG A 34 -20.66 -15.99 -30.21
CA ARG A 34 -19.30 -15.63 -30.63
C ARG A 34 -19.16 -15.46 -32.14
N GLN A 35 -19.96 -16.16 -32.94
CA GLN A 35 -19.97 -16.01 -34.40
C GLN A 35 -20.63 -14.68 -34.79
N ILE A 36 -21.85 -14.42 -34.30
CA ILE A 36 -22.60 -13.21 -34.66
C ILE A 36 -21.96 -11.92 -34.14
N ALA A 37 -21.24 -12.00 -33.01
CA ALA A 37 -20.52 -10.86 -32.44
C ALA A 37 -19.33 -10.37 -33.29
N LYS A 38 -18.85 -11.16 -34.27
CA LYS A 38 -17.71 -10.79 -35.15
C LYS A 38 -18.07 -9.84 -36.30
N GLY A 39 -19.23 -9.18 -36.22
CA GLY A 39 -19.68 -8.23 -37.24
C GLY A 39 -21.05 -8.49 -37.85
N PRO A 40 -21.52 -9.75 -38.05
CA PRO A 40 -22.85 -10.00 -38.63
C PRO A 40 -23.98 -9.31 -37.87
N LEU A 41 -23.97 -9.38 -36.53
CA LEU A 41 -24.96 -8.73 -35.68
C LEU A 41 -24.95 -7.21 -35.82
N ALA A 42 -23.76 -6.60 -35.85
CA ALA A 42 -23.63 -5.15 -35.97
C ALA A 42 -24.20 -4.65 -37.30
N LYS A 43 -23.84 -5.31 -38.41
CA LYS A 43 -24.36 -4.96 -39.73
C LYS A 43 -25.88 -5.14 -39.79
N PHE A 44 -26.39 -6.27 -39.30
CA PHE A 44 -27.82 -6.56 -39.23
C PHE A 44 -28.58 -5.50 -38.44
N THR A 45 -28.11 -5.16 -37.24
CA THR A 45 -28.77 -4.17 -36.37
C THR A 45 -28.77 -2.77 -36.99
N LEU A 46 -27.70 -2.41 -37.72
CA LEU A 46 -27.60 -1.12 -38.40
C LEU A 46 -28.49 -1.00 -39.65
N GLY A 47 -28.71 -2.10 -40.37
CA GLY A 47 -29.25 -2.06 -41.73
C GLY A 47 -30.56 -2.81 -41.97
N CYS A 48 -31.00 -3.69 -41.05
CA CYS A 48 -32.26 -4.43 -41.20
C CYS A 48 -33.45 -3.45 -41.15
N GLN A 49 -34.38 -3.63 -42.09
CA GLN A 49 -35.61 -2.81 -42.21
C GLN A 49 -36.86 -3.55 -41.71
N ASP A 50 -36.71 -4.77 -41.21
CA ASP A 50 -37.78 -5.64 -40.73
C ASP A 50 -37.80 -5.62 -39.20
N ASP A 51 -38.77 -4.90 -38.64
CA ASP A 51 -38.93 -4.73 -37.19
C ASP A 51 -39.18 -6.06 -36.47
N GLU A 52 -39.88 -7.01 -37.09
CA GLU A 52 -40.16 -8.31 -36.46
C GLU A 52 -38.91 -9.18 -36.39
N LYS A 53 -38.06 -9.13 -37.42
CA LYS A 53 -36.75 -9.81 -37.40
C LYS A 53 -35.85 -9.21 -36.32
N VAL A 54 -35.78 -7.88 -36.22
CA VAL A 54 -34.97 -7.21 -35.20
C VAL A 54 -35.50 -7.51 -33.79
N ALA A 55 -36.81 -7.47 -33.59
CA ALA A 55 -37.45 -7.78 -32.31
C ALA A 55 -37.20 -9.24 -31.88
N ARG A 56 -37.26 -10.21 -32.80
CA ARG A 56 -36.93 -11.62 -32.52
C ARG A 56 -35.48 -11.78 -32.08
N VAL A 57 -34.53 -11.16 -32.80
CA VAL A 57 -33.11 -11.18 -32.41
C VAL A 57 -32.90 -10.56 -31.03
N TRP A 58 -33.53 -9.41 -30.76
CA TRP A 58 -33.47 -8.77 -29.45
C TRP A 58 -33.98 -9.69 -28.34
N GLN A 59 -35.15 -10.32 -28.55
CA GLN A 59 -35.73 -11.22 -27.56
C GLN A 59 -34.84 -12.45 -27.31
N SER A 60 -34.30 -13.07 -28.36
CA SER A 60 -33.34 -14.18 -28.22
C SER A 60 -32.10 -13.76 -27.41
N LEU A 61 -31.56 -12.56 -27.65
CA LEU A 61 -30.43 -12.05 -26.89
C LEU A 61 -30.78 -11.79 -25.43
N LEU A 62 -31.92 -11.16 -25.15
CA LEU A 62 -32.38 -10.85 -23.80
C LEU A 62 -32.72 -12.12 -23.01
N ASP A 63 -33.39 -13.10 -23.62
CA ASP A 63 -33.70 -14.40 -23.02
C ASP A 63 -32.41 -15.16 -22.69
N THR A 64 -31.45 -15.16 -23.61
CA THR A 64 -30.13 -15.75 -23.37
C THR A 64 -29.38 -15.04 -22.24
N TYR A 65 -29.44 -13.70 -22.21
CA TYR A 65 -28.81 -12.89 -21.17
C TYR A 65 -29.46 -13.09 -19.79
N SER A 66 -30.75 -13.41 -19.77
CA SER A 66 -31.53 -13.67 -18.55
C SER A 66 -31.46 -15.14 -18.09
N THR A 67 -30.96 -16.05 -18.94
CA THR A 67 -30.97 -17.51 -18.67
C THR A 67 -30.02 -17.87 -17.51
N PRO A 68 -30.53 -18.37 -16.37
CA PRO A 68 -29.70 -18.71 -15.21
C PRO A 68 -28.76 -19.89 -15.51
N SER A 69 -27.71 -20.04 -14.70
CA SER A 69 -26.84 -21.23 -14.71
C SER A 69 -26.02 -21.47 -15.98
N ILE A 70 -25.80 -20.45 -16.82
CA ILE A 70 -24.85 -20.52 -17.94
C ILE A 70 -23.41 -20.32 -17.45
N SER A 71 -22.43 -20.80 -18.23
CA SER A 71 -21.02 -20.68 -17.86
C SER A 71 -20.54 -19.22 -17.87
N HIS A 72 -19.45 -18.91 -17.15
CA HIS A 72 -18.85 -17.57 -17.17
C HIS A 72 -18.43 -17.12 -18.58
N SER A 73 -18.02 -18.06 -19.44
CA SER A 73 -17.67 -17.77 -20.84
C SER A 73 -18.90 -17.45 -21.67
N HIS A 74 -20.00 -18.19 -21.46
CA HIS A 74 -21.27 -17.95 -22.11
C HIS A 74 -21.87 -16.60 -21.69
N MET A 75 -21.90 -16.30 -20.39
CA MET A 75 -22.37 -15.00 -19.86
C MET A 75 -21.53 -13.83 -20.42
N THR A 76 -20.22 -14.01 -20.53
CA THR A 76 -19.33 -13.01 -21.16
C THR A 76 -19.63 -12.84 -22.66
N ALA A 77 -19.91 -13.94 -23.38
CA ALA A 77 -20.26 -13.88 -24.79
C ALA A 77 -21.58 -13.13 -25.01
N VAL A 78 -22.64 -13.48 -24.27
CA VAL A 78 -23.94 -12.81 -24.40
C VAL A 78 -23.86 -11.34 -23.95
N GLY A 79 -23.14 -11.02 -22.88
CA GLY A 79 -22.97 -9.63 -22.43
C GLY A 79 -22.31 -8.74 -23.51
N ASN A 80 -21.28 -9.25 -24.19
CA ASN A 80 -20.65 -8.54 -25.30
C ASN A 80 -21.60 -8.37 -26.50
N THR A 81 -22.38 -9.42 -26.80
CA THR A 81 -23.33 -9.43 -27.92
C THR A 81 -24.52 -8.48 -27.67
N VAL A 82 -25.07 -8.47 -26.45
CA VAL A 82 -26.10 -7.51 -26.01
C VAL A 82 -25.56 -6.09 -26.10
N SER A 83 -24.34 -5.83 -25.59
CA SER A 83 -23.71 -4.50 -25.70
C SER A 83 -23.58 -4.06 -27.17
N ALA A 84 -23.10 -4.95 -28.03
CA ALA A 84 -22.95 -4.66 -29.47
C ALA A 84 -24.29 -4.38 -30.16
N PHE A 85 -25.35 -5.12 -29.81
CA PHE A 85 -26.70 -4.86 -30.32
C PHE A 85 -27.22 -3.49 -29.86
N LEU A 86 -27.09 -3.17 -28.59
CA LEU A 86 -27.50 -1.89 -28.03
C LEU A 86 -26.76 -0.72 -28.69
N ASP A 87 -25.42 -0.79 -28.77
CA ASP A 87 -24.60 0.26 -29.37
C ASP A 87 -24.93 0.48 -30.85
N CYS A 88 -25.09 -0.61 -31.63
CA CYS A 88 -25.44 -0.50 -33.04
C CYS A 88 -26.90 -0.07 -33.26
N GLY A 89 -27.81 -0.47 -32.37
CA GLY A 89 -29.23 -0.16 -32.48
C GLY A 89 -29.55 1.31 -32.22
N VAL A 90 -28.77 1.96 -31.35
CA VAL A 90 -28.83 3.41 -31.14
C VAL A 90 -28.58 4.20 -32.43
N ASP A 91 -27.63 3.73 -33.25
CA ASP A 91 -27.21 4.34 -34.53
C ASP A 91 -27.84 3.67 -35.77
N SER A 92 -28.85 2.82 -35.57
CA SER A 92 -29.50 2.09 -36.67
C SER A 92 -30.08 3.03 -37.70
N ARG A 93 -30.08 2.64 -38.98
CA ARG A 93 -30.72 3.39 -40.07
C ARG A 93 -32.24 3.31 -39.99
N HIS A 94 -32.78 2.27 -39.35
CA HIS A 94 -34.21 2.04 -39.24
C HIS A 94 -34.79 2.59 -37.93
N GLU A 95 -35.95 3.24 -38.03
CA GLU A 95 -36.58 3.93 -36.88
C GLU A 95 -37.16 2.95 -35.85
N GLY A 96 -37.75 1.83 -36.27
CA GLY A 96 -38.29 0.82 -35.34
C GLY A 96 -37.20 0.23 -34.44
N THR A 97 -36.03 -0.10 -34.99
CA THR A 97 -34.84 -0.52 -34.23
C THR A 97 -34.40 0.53 -33.20
N ARG A 98 -34.35 1.80 -33.59
CA ARG A 98 -33.99 2.89 -32.66
C ARG A 98 -35.00 3.01 -31.53
N ARG A 99 -36.31 2.92 -31.82
CA ARG A 99 -37.37 2.96 -30.79
C ARG A 99 -37.31 1.78 -29.83
N LEU A 100 -37.05 0.57 -30.35
CA LEU A 100 -36.91 -0.63 -29.54
C LEU A 100 -35.78 -0.47 -28.51
N VAL A 101 -34.58 -0.13 -28.97
CA VAL A 101 -33.38 0.00 -28.13
C VAL A 101 -33.48 1.19 -27.16
N ARG A 102 -34.12 2.28 -27.58
CA ARG A 102 -34.33 3.47 -26.73
C ARG A 102 -35.58 3.36 -25.85
N SER A 103 -36.29 2.25 -25.82
CA SER A 103 -37.44 2.08 -24.93
C SER A 103 -37.02 1.93 -23.47
N SER A 104 -37.80 2.50 -22.56
CA SER A 104 -37.60 2.34 -21.12
C SER A 104 -37.70 0.87 -20.69
N GLN A 105 -38.61 0.10 -21.31
CA GLN A 105 -38.75 -1.33 -21.05
C GLN A 105 -37.48 -2.14 -21.40
N ALA A 106 -36.90 -1.93 -22.59
CA ALA A 106 -35.68 -2.63 -22.99
C ALA A 106 -34.51 -2.26 -22.07
N TRP A 107 -34.39 -0.97 -21.73
CA TRP A 107 -33.36 -0.48 -20.84
C TRP A 107 -33.44 -1.13 -19.45
N LEU A 108 -34.64 -1.12 -18.85
CA LEU A 108 -34.88 -1.67 -17.51
C LEU A 108 -34.65 -3.18 -17.47
N ALA A 109 -35.10 -3.91 -18.50
CA ALA A 109 -34.91 -5.36 -18.58
C ALA A 109 -33.42 -5.75 -18.59
N VAL A 110 -32.58 -5.05 -19.37
CA VAL A 110 -31.14 -5.30 -19.37
C VAL A 110 -30.50 -4.91 -18.04
N PHE A 111 -30.89 -3.76 -17.47
CA PHE A 111 -30.32 -3.28 -16.21
C PHE A 111 -30.64 -4.22 -15.05
N GLU A 112 -31.85 -4.77 -14.98
CA GLU A 112 -32.24 -5.76 -13.97
C GLU A 112 -31.38 -7.03 -14.05
N VAL A 113 -31.17 -7.56 -15.26
CA VAL A 113 -30.31 -8.73 -15.46
C VAL A 113 -28.86 -8.41 -15.09
N TYR A 114 -28.36 -7.22 -15.47
CA TYR A 114 -27.04 -6.74 -15.05
C TYR A 114 -26.89 -6.73 -13.53
N MET A 115 -27.88 -6.19 -12.81
CA MET A 115 -27.86 -6.09 -11.35
C MET A 115 -27.87 -7.45 -10.67
N ASN A 116 -28.66 -8.39 -11.18
CA ASN A 116 -28.81 -9.72 -10.56
C ASN A 116 -27.62 -10.64 -10.84
N ARG A 117 -26.98 -10.51 -12.01
CA ARG A 117 -26.01 -11.48 -12.53
C ARG A 117 -24.59 -10.94 -12.70
N PHE A 118 -24.27 -9.80 -12.10
CA PHE A 118 -22.98 -9.13 -12.25
C PHE A 118 -21.76 -10.03 -12.02
N ASP A 119 -21.81 -10.90 -11.01
CA ASP A 119 -20.70 -11.78 -10.63
C ASP A 119 -20.59 -13.06 -11.48
N GLU A 120 -21.55 -13.33 -12.38
CA GLU A 120 -21.56 -14.54 -13.23
C GLU A 120 -20.71 -14.39 -14.51
N ALA A 121 -20.11 -13.22 -14.73
CA ALA A 121 -19.22 -12.95 -15.86
C ALA A 121 -17.97 -12.17 -15.46
N LYS A 122 -17.02 -12.07 -16.40
CA LYS A 122 -15.88 -11.15 -16.23
C LYS A 122 -16.40 -9.72 -16.11
N SER A 123 -15.97 -9.00 -15.07
CA SER A 123 -16.43 -7.63 -14.79
C SER A 123 -16.33 -6.69 -16.00
N LYS A 124 -15.33 -6.87 -16.87
CA LYS A 124 -15.19 -6.07 -18.10
C LYS A 124 -16.39 -6.16 -19.04
N SER A 125 -16.99 -7.34 -19.21
CA SER A 125 -18.14 -7.55 -20.09
C SER A 125 -19.41 -6.93 -19.51
N MET A 126 -19.66 -7.16 -18.22
CA MET A 126 -20.80 -6.54 -17.52
C MET A 126 -20.68 -5.01 -17.50
N MET A 127 -19.48 -4.46 -17.29
CA MET A 127 -19.26 -3.02 -17.39
C MET A 127 -19.49 -2.48 -18.81
N GLN A 128 -19.22 -3.27 -19.85
CA GLN A 128 -19.53 -2.88 -21.23
C GLN A 128 -21.05 -2.74 -21.43
N VAL A 129 -21.84 -3.69 -20.90
CA VAL A 129 -23.32 -3.59 -20.91
C VAL A 129 -23.78 -2.30 -20.24
N LEU A 130 -23.24 -2.00 -19.05
CA LEU A 130 -23.56 -0.76 -18.33
C LEU A 130 -23.18 0.50 -19.14
N PHE A 131 -22.05 0.50 -19.83
CA PHE A 131 -21.67 1.64 -20.68
C PHE A 131 -22.56 1.81 -21.91
N SER A 132 -23.04 0.72 -22.51
CA SER A 132 -24.05 0.77 -23.58
C SER A 132 -25.37 1.36 -23.06
N LEU A 133 -25.82 0.95 -21.86
CA LEU A 133 -26.99 1.54 -21.19
C LEU A 133 -26.83 3.04 -20.94
N VAL A 134 -25.65 3.49 -20.51
CA VAL A 134 -25.33 4.92 -20.37
C VAL A 134 -25.37 5.63 -21.73
N ASN A 135 -24.87 4.99 -22.79
CA ASN A 135 -24.85 5.58 -24.12
C ASN A 135 -26.27 5.84 -24.64
N ILE A 136 -27.20 4.91 -24.43
CA ILE A 136 -28.61 5.05 -24.79
C ILE A 136 -29.23 6.31 -24.16
N LEU A 137 -28.93 6.58 -22.87
CA LEU A 137 -29.48 7.72 -22.13
C LEU A 137 -28.96 9.09 -22.59
N LYS A 138 -27.97 9.15 -23.49
CA LYS A 138 -27.52 10.41 -24.10
C LYS A 138 -28.43 10.88 -25.24
N HIS A 139 -29.28 10.00 -25.75
CA HIS A 139 -30.22 10.33 -26.82
C HIS A 139 -31.56 10.77 -26.22
N ASP A 140 -32.34 11.57 -26.96
CA ASP A 140 -33.67 12.01 -26.52
C ASP A 140 -34.57 10.81 -26.24
N GLN A 141 -34.80 10.56 -24.95
CA GLN A 141 -35.75 9.58 -24.43
C GLN A 141 -36.88 10.31 -23.71
N THR A 142 -38.11 9.85 -23.92
CA THR A 142 -39.31 10.40 -23.29
C THR A 142 -39.37 10.14 -21.77
N ASP A 143 -38.76 9.05 -21.29
CA ASP A 143 -38.96 8.55 -19.92
C ASP A 143 -37.68 8.56 -19.05
N VAL A 144 -36.72 9.46 -19.32
CA VAL A 144 -35.43 9.49 -18.59
C VAL A 144 -35.63 9.57 -17.07
N GLN A 145 -36.62 10.34 -16.60
CA GLN A 145 -36.90 10.47 -15.16
C GLN A 145 -37.38 9.17 -14.51
N LEU A 146 -38.19 8.38 -15.23
CA LEU A 146 -38.61 7.06 -14.76
C LEU A 146 -37.40 6.13 -14.61
N ILE A 147 -36.50 6.13 -15.60
CA ILE A 147 -35.28 5.32 -15.57
C ILE A 147 -34.40 5.72 -14.38
N ARG A 148 -34.23 7.02 -14.12
CA ARG A 148 -33.45 7.51 -12.96
C ARG A 148 -34.03 7.05 -11.62
N SER A 149 -35.36 7.11 -11.45
CA SER A 149 -36.02 6.56 -10.26
C SER A 149 -35.77 5.07 -10.12
N MET A 150 -35.93 4.31 -11.19
CA MET A 150 -35.74 2.86 -11.19
C MET A 150 -34.29 2.43 -10.92
N ILE A 151 -33.31 3.23 -11.35
CA ILE A 151 -31.90 3.03 -10.99
C ILE A 151 -31.74 3.07 -9.47
N VAL A 152 -32.36 4.04 -8.80
CA VAL A 152 -32.30 4.17 -7.34
C VAL A 152 -33.03 3.00 -6.67
N ASP A 153 -34.22 2.64 -7.16
CA ASP A 153 -34.99 1.50 -6.64
C ASP A 153 -34.25 0.16 -6.76
N ALA A 154 -33.40 -0.01 -7.78
CA ALA A 154 -32.60 -1.22 -7.96
C ALA A 154 -31.29 -1.21 -7.14
N THR A 155 -30.68 -0.04 -6.92
CA THR A 155 -29.35 0.07 -6.32
C THR A 155 -29.36 0.28 -4.81
N ILE A 156 -30.20 1.19 -4.30
CA ILE A 156 -30.23 1.59 -2.89
C ILE A 156 -30.62 0.47 -1.92
N PRO A 157 -31.60 -0.41 -2.23
CA PRO A 157 -31.93 -1.50 -1.31
C PRO A 157 -30.73 -2.38 -0.99
N SER A 158 -29.87 -2.66 -1.97
CA SER A 158 -28.70 -3.52 -1.73
C SER A 158 -27.67 -2.86 -0.80
N LEU A 159 -27.51 -1.54 -0.91
CA LEU A 159 -26.57 -0.74 -0.12
C LEU A 159 -27.04 -0.58 1.33
N ILE A 160 -28.32 -0.28 1.53
CA ILE A 160 -28.90 0.06 2.83
C ILE A 160 -29.43 -1.17 3.57
N LEU A 161 -30.13 -2.08 2.89
CA LEU A 161 -30.84 -3.21 3.52
C LEU A 161 -30.03 -4.51 3.58
N ARG A 162 -28.75 -4.49 3.21
CA ARG A 162 -27.91 -5.70 3.18
C ARG A 162 -28.31 -6.74 2.13
N GLY A 163 -28.32 -6.31 0.87
CA GLY A 163 -28.63 -7.16 -0.30
C GLY A 163 -27.57 -8.23 -0.60
N SER A 164 -27.78 -8.99 -1.68
CA SER A 164 -26.85 -10.04 -2.10
C SER A 164 -25.49 -9.46 -2.53
N ARG A 165 -24.41 -10.25 -2.43
CA ARG A 165 -23.05 -9.80 -2.79
C ARG A 165 -22.94 -9.33 -4.24
N SER A 166 -23.62 -10.00 -5.17
CA SER A 166 -23.61 -9.62 -6.60
C SER A 166 -24.26 -8.27 -6.84
N GLN A 167 -25.45 -8.06 -6.25
CA GLN A 167 -26.18 -6.79 -6.35
C GLN A 167 -25.43 -5.64 -5.70
N LEU A 168 -24.72 -5.89 -4.60
CA LEU A 168 -23.96 -4.87 -3.88
C LEU A 168 -22.86 -4.26 -4.76
N LYS A 169 -22.04 -5.11 -5.39
CA LYS A 169 -20.96 -4.67 -6.28
C LYS A 169 -21.51 -3.96 -7.52
N ALA A 170 -22.56 -4.52 -8.12
CA ALA A 170 -23.25 -3.91 -9.25
C ALA A 170 -23.79 -2.52 -8.90
N SER A 171 -24.35 -2.35 -7.69
CA SER A 171 -24.90 -1.07 -7.21
C SER A 171 -23.83 -0.01 -7.04
N MET A 172 -22.71 -0.33 -6.39
CA MET A 172 -21.60 0.61 -6.21
C MET A 172 -21.04 1.09 -7.56
N LEU A 173 -20.81 0.15 -8.48
CA LEU A 173 -20.28 0.46 -9.81
C LEU A 173 -21.30 1.24 -10.66
N SER A 174 -22.60 0.93 -10.54
CA SER A 174 -23.67 1.66 -11.21
C SER A 174 -23.72 3.11 -10.76
N ILE A 175 -23.72 3.36 -9.44
CA ILE A 175 -23.71 4.73 -8.89
C ILE A 175 -22.46 5.47 -9.37
N GLU A 176 -21.28 4.85 -9.30
CA GLU A 176 -20.05 5.46 -9.80
C GLU A 176 -20.18 5.88 -11.27
N VAL A 177 -20.58 4.95 -12.14
CA VAL A 177 -20.64 5.18 -13.58
C VAL A 177 -21.70 6.22 -13.92
N PHE A 178 -22.91 6.13 -13.34
CA PHE A 178 -23.99 7.06 -13.63
C PHE A 178 -23.65 8.49 -13.19
N ILE A 179 -22.95 8.66 -12.07
CA ILE A 179 -22.48 9.98 -11.62
C ILE A 179 -21.35 10.49 -12.51
N ARG A 180 -20.29 9.69 -12.76
CA ARG A 180 -19.15 10.13 -13.60
C ARG A 180 -19.56 10.47 -15.04
N LYS A 181 -20.61 9.83 -15.55
CA LYS A 181 -21.15 10.05 -16.89
C LYS A 181 -22.27 11.09 -16.93
N ASN A 182 -22.57 11.75 -15.81
CA ASN A 182 -23.61 12.76 -15.66
C ASN A 182 -25.01 12.27 -16.09
N VAL A 183 -25.28 10.96 -15.93
CA VAL A 183 -26.61 10.38 -16.17
C VAL A 183 -27.59 10.85 -15.10
N ILE A 184 -27.12 10.89 -13.84
CA ILE A 184 -27.83 11.45 -12.69
C ILE A 184 -26.91 12.51 -12.09
N ARG A 185 -27.43 13.71 -11.79
CA ARG A 185 -26.66 14.72 -11.06
C ARG A 185 -26.61 14.35 -9.58
N SER A 186 -25.56 14.76 -8.86
CA SER A 186 -25.43 14.40 -7.43
C SER A 186 -26.59 14.88 -6.55
N THR A 187 -27.06 16.13 -6.69
CA THR A 187 -28.21 16.63 -5.93
C THR A 187 -29.52 15.93 -6.30
N GLU A 188 -29.68 15.56 -7.58
CA GLU A 188 -30.81 14.74 -8.06
C GLU A 188 -30.76 13.34 -7.48
N LEU A 189 -29.58 12.71 -7.42
CA LEU A 189 -29.39 11.42 -6.76
C LEU A 189 -29.80 11.50 -5.29
N ILE A 190 -29.35 12.52 -4.55
CA ILE A 190 -29.75 12.70 -3.14
C ILE A 190 -31.27 12.83 -3.01
N THR A 191 -31.93 13.60 -3.88
CA THR A 191 -33.39 13.76 -3.88
C THR A 191 -34.12 12.43 -4.17
N LEU A 192 -33.62 11.64 -5.12
CA LEU A 192 -34.21 10.33 -5.44
C LEU A 192 -34.01 9.33 -4.28
N VAL A 193 -32.84 9.37 -3.63
CA VAL A 193 -32.56 8.55 -2.43
C VAL A 193 -33.46 8.95 -1.27
N GLU A 194 -33.68 10.26 -1.06
CA GLU A 194 -34.61 10.77 -0.04
C GLU A 194 -36.02 10.19 -0.26
N ASN A 195 -36.54 10.28 -1.49
CA ASN A 195 -37.84 9.71 -1.84
C ASN A 195 -37.91 8.21 -1.54
N TRP A 196 -36.86 7.46 -1.87
CA TRP A 196 -36.79 6.04 -1.57
C TRP A 196 -36.78 5.77 -0.06
N LEU A 197 -36.01 6.55 0.72
CA LEU A 197 -35.92 6.42 2.17
C LEU A 197 -37.25 6.68 2.84
N VAL A 198 -37.99 7.71 2.43
CA VAL A 198 -39.33 8.03 2.93
C VAL A 198 -40.31 6.89 2.63
N GLN A 199 -40.31 6.39 1.39
CA GLN A 199 -41.20 5.29 0.98
C GLN A 199 -40.88 3.97 1.71
N ASN A 200 -39.64 3.76 2.12
CA ASN A 200 -39.16 2.52 2.73
C ASN A 200 -38.76 2.68 4.21
N ALA A 201 -39.22 3.74 4.90
CA ALA A 201 -38.79 4.08 6.25
C ALA A 201 -38.81 2.90 7.24
N GLN A 202 -39.85 2.06 7.17
CA GLN A 202 -40.01 0.90 8.05
C GLN A 202 -38.94 -0.19 7.84
N ARG A 203 -38.30 -0.25 6.68
CA ARG A 203 -37.34 -1.32 6.33
C ARG A 203 -35.93 -1.02 6.81
N TRP A 204 -35.50 0.24 6.81
CA TRP A 204 -34.09 0.61 7.07
C TRP A 204 -33.85 1.27 8.43
N THR A 205 -34.85 1.96 9.00
CA THR A 205 -34.67 2.76 10.24
C THR A 205 -34.17 1.92 11.41
N HIS A 206 -34.78 0.75 11.65
CA HIS A 206 -34.34 -0.16 12.71
C HIS A 206 -32.98 -0.80 12.40
N LEU A 207 -32.64 -1.02 11.13
CA LEU A 207 -31.36 -1.64 10.74
C LEU A 207 -30.15 -0.74 11.02
N LEU A 208 -30.35 0.58 10.94
CA LEU A 208 -29.30 1.58 11.10
C LEU A 208 -29.41 2.38 12.41
N GLN A 209 -30.30 1.99 13.32
CA GLN A 209 -30.66 2.81 14.49
C GLN A 209 -29.45 3.25 15.33
N GLU A 210 -28.49 2.36 15.59
CA GLU A 210 -27.28 2.68 16.36
C GLU A 210 -26.37 3.67 15.62
N ASP A 211 -26.22 3.49 14.30
CA ASP A 211 -25.41 4.36 13.44
C ASP A 211 -26.05 5.74 13.32
N LEU A 212 -27.37 5.81 13.11
CA LEU A 212 -28.13 7.07 13.00
C LEU A 212 -28.04 7.89 14.29
N LYS A 213 -28.16 7.23 15.45
CA LYS A 213 -28.00 7.88 16.76
C LYS A 213 -26.60 8.46 16.92
N THR A 214 -25.57 7.71 16.52
CA THR A 214 -24.17 8.16 16.63
C THR A 214 -23.87 9.34 15.70
N LEU A 215 -24.46 9.32 14.49
CA LEU A 215 -24.32 10.38 13.50
C LEU A 215 -25.24 11.59 13.74
N SER A 216 -26.06 11.56 14.79
CA SER A 216 -27.05 12.61 15.12
C SER A 216 -28.02 12.91 13.97
N ILE A 217 -28.46 11.88 13.25
CA ILE A 217 -29.40 11.99 12.13
C ILE A 217 -30.84 11.97 12.66
N ASP A 218 -31.66 12.94 12.24
CA ASP A 218 -33.05 13.04 12.69
C ASP A 218 -33.98 12.16 11.82
N ILE A 219 -34.33 10.99 12.35
CA ILE A 219 -35.20 10.02 11.68
C ILE A 219 -36.61 10.56 11.44
N SER A 220 -37.07 11.51 12.26
CA SER A 220 -38.45 12.02 12.18
C SER A 220 -38.75 12.68 10.83
N GLN A 221 -37.70 13.20 10.17
CA GLN A 221 -37.75 13.79 8.84
C GLN A 221 -38.14 12.79 7.74
N PHE A 222 -37.91 11.49 7.97
CA PHE A 222 -38.20 10.43 7.00
C PHE A 222 -39.48 9.64 7.33
N THR A 223 -40.00 9.75 8.56
CA THR A 223 -41.17 8.98 9.03
C THR A 223 -42.45 9.80 9.10
N ASN A 224 -42.36 11.11 9.31
CA ASN A 224 -43.53 11.99 9.41
C ASN A 224 -43.86 12.61 8.04
N LYS A 225 -45.15 12.81 7.74
CA LYS A 225 -45.55 13.66 6.59
C LYS A 225 -44.93 15.05 6.78
N PRO A 226 -44.39 15.69 5.73
CA PRO A 226 -43.60 16.91 5.85
C PRO A 226 -44.43 18.00 6.54
N GLY A 227 -44.12 18.24 7.82
CA GLY A 227 -44.44 19.49 8.49
C GLY A 227 -43.37 20.50 8.10
N ASP A 228 -43.81 21.71 7.80
CA ASP A 228 -43.07 22.84 7.19
C ASP A 228 -41.89 23.39 8.03
N ASP A 229 -41.39 22.64 9.02
CA ASP A 229 -40.44 23.11 10.04
C ASP A 229 -38.97 22.68 9.77
N GLY A 230 -38.74 21.73 8.85
CA GLY A 230 -37.41 21.25 8.49
C GLY A 230 -36.79 22.05 7.33
N SER A 231 -35.61 22.64 7.51
CA SER A 231 -34.88 23.23 6.38
C SER A 231 -34.53 22.12 5.38
N ARG A 232 -34.96 22.26 4.11
CA ARG A 232 -34.66 21.31 3.01
C ARG A 232 -33.17 20.92 2.93
N GLY A 233 -32.27 21.84 3.28
CA GLY A 233 -30.84 21.57 3.35
C GLY A 233 -30.46 20.51 4.39
N SER A 234 -31.09 20.50 5.57
CA SER A 234 -30.83 19.51 6.63
C SER A 234 -31.23 18.10 6.21
N VAL A 235 -32.40 17.95 5.57
CA VAL A 235 -32.89 16.65 5.11
C VAL A 235 -31.99 16.07 4.02
N MET A 236 -31.53 16.91 3.09
CA MET A 236 -30.60 16.51 2.04
C MET A 236 -29.23 16.11 2.63
N GLU A 237 -28.74 16.84 3.64
CA GLU A 237 -27.48 16.50 4.33
C GLU A 237 -27.58 15.14 5.04
N ASP A 238 -28.66 14.90 5.77
CA ASP A 238 -28.90 13.63 6.46
C ASP A 238 -29.09 12.47 5.46
N THR A 239 -29.77 12.71 4.34
CA THR A 239 -29.86 11.75 3.23
C THR A 239 -28.47 11.41 2.67
N ALA A 240 -27.63 12.41 2.45
CA ALA A 240 -26.26 12.21 1.97
C ALA A 240 -25.40 11.45 2.99
N LYS A 241 -25.58 11.70 4.30
CA LYS A 241 -24.93 10.91 5.36
C LYS A 241 -25.36 9.44 5.32
N ILE A 242 -26.66 9.17 5.15
CA ILE A 242 -27.20 7.80 5.05
C ILE A 242 -26.64 7.08 3.81
N LEU A 243 -26.61 7.76 2.65
CA LEU A 243 -26.01 7.19 1.44
C LEU A 243 -24.52 6.88 1.64
N ALA A 244 -23.77 7.81 2.24
CA ALA A 244 -22.35 7.62 2.51
C ALA A 244 -22.12 6.46 3.50
N LEU A 245 -22.92 6.36 4.56
CA LEU A 245 -22.93 5.26 5.51
C LEU A 245 -23.19 3.92 4.80
N GLY A 246 -24.20 3.88 3.93
CA GLY A 246 -24.54 2.71 3.13
C GLY A 246 -23.37 2.22 2.28
N LEU A 247 -22.65 3.13 1.62
CA LEU A 247 -21.47 2.78 0.83
C LEU A 247 -20.28 2.33 1.69
N VAL A 248 -19.94 3.08 2.75
CA VAL A 248 -18.73 2.82 3.55
C VAL A 248 -18.85 1.58 4.44
N SER A 249 -20.06 1.23 4.90
CA SER A 249 -20.31 0.08 5.79
C SER A 249 -19.85 -1.26 5.19
N TRP A 250 -19.82 -1.36 3.86
CA TRP A 250 -19.34 -2.53 3.14
C TRP A 250 -17.85 -2.50 2.83
N GLY A 251 -17.24 -1.32 2.91
CA GLY A 251 -15.83 -1.09 2.61
C GLY A 251 -14.88 -1.79 3.57
N ARG A 252 -15.38 -2.40 4.66
CA ARG A 252 -14.62 -3.30 5.54
C ARG A 252 -14.21 -4.63 4.87
N ASN A 253 -14.85 -5.00 3.76
CA ASN A 253 -14.53 -6.20 2.99
C ASN A 253 -13.66 -5.85 1.78
N LEU A 254 -12.61 -6.65 1.53
CA LEU A 254 -11.64 -6.41 0.44
C LEU A 254 -12.29 -6.28 -0.94
N ASP A 255 -13.32 -7.09 -1.22
CA ASP A 255 -13.99 -7.11 -2.54
C ASP A 255 -14.82 -5.86 -2.83
N PHE A 256 -15.20 -5.11 -1.79
CA PHE A 256 -16.10 -3.95 -1.89
C PHE A 256 -15.43 -2.63 -1.51
N ALA A 257 -14.28 -2.65 -0.84
CA ALA A 257 -13.56 -1.44 -0.42
C ALA A 257 -13.25 -0.50 -1.59
N SER A 258 -12.73 -1.05 -2.70
CA SER A 258 -12.38 -0.26 -3.89
C SER A 258 -13.61 0.29 -4.63
N PRO A 259 -14.65 -0.52 -4.97
CA PRO A 259 -15.88 0.00 -5.54
C PRO A 259 -16.59 1.04 -4.64
N ALA A 260 -16.64 0.81 -3.33
CA ALA A 260 -17.27 1.75 -2.39
C ALA A 260 -16.55 3.10 -2.36
N GLY A 261 -15.21 3.10 -2.24
CA GLY A 261 -14.42 4.32 -2.26
C GLY A 261 -14.47 5.06 -3.59
N SER A 262 -14.52 4.34 -4.72
CA SER A 262 -14.65 4.96 -6.03
C SER A 262 -16.03 5.59 -6.26
N ALA A 263 -17.11 4.92 -5.81
CA ALA A 263 -18.47 5.45 -5.86
C ALA A 263 -18.64 6.69 -4.96
N LEU A 264 -18.14 6.62 -3.71
CA LEU A 264 -18.09 7.77 -2.80
C LEU A 264 -17.32 8.94 -3.43
N GLY A 265 -16.13 8.67 -3.97
CA GLY A 265 -15.33 9.66 -4.67
C GLY A 265 -16.09 10.31 -5.83
N ALA A 266 -16.79 9.53 -6.65
CA ALA A 266 -17.57 10.06 -7.76
C ALA A 266 -18.71 10.99 -7.30
N VAL A 267 -19.49 10.56 -6.29
CA VAL A 267 -20.61 11.35 -5.73
C VAL A 267 -20.09 12.69 -5.19
N PHE A 268 -19.08 12.68 -4.33
CA PHE A 268 -18.61 13.91 -3.68
C PHE A 268 -17.74 14.79 -4.58
N GLN A 269 -17.11 14.23 -5.62
CA GLN A 269 -16.51 15.01 -6.71
C GLN A 269 -17.57 15.78 -7.50
N SER A 270 -18.70 15.14 -7.80
CA SER A 270 -19.83 15.80 -8.48
C SER A 270 -20.43 16.91 -7.61
N ILE A 271 -20.67 16.65 -6.32
CA ILE A 271 -21.18 17.65 -5.36
C ILE A 271 -20.27 18.88 -5.32
N GLN A 272 -18.95 18.68 -5.20
CA GLN A 272 -18.00 19.79 -5.18
C GLN A 272 -17.96 20.57 -6.49
N THR A 273 -18.10 19.90 -7.63
CA THR A 273 -18.13 20.58 -8.93
C THR A 273 -19.33 21.52 -8.99
N SER A 274 -20.51 21.02 -8.60
CA SER A 274 -21.72 21.85 -8.50
C SER A 274 -21.64 22.94 -7.42
N SER A 275 -20.95 22.69 -6.31
CA SER A 275 -20.69 23.67 -5.26
C SER A 275 -19.85 24.86 -5.77
N ARG A 276 -18.82 24.58 -6.59
CA ARG A 276 -17.97 25.60 -7.24
C ARG A 276 -18.72 26.41 -8.29
N GLU A 277 -19.72 25.81 -8.92
CA GLU A 277 -20.65 26.47 -9.85
C GLU A 277 -21.68 27.37 -9.13
N GLY A 278 -21.64 27.45 -7.79
CA GLY A 278 -22.50 28.34 -7.00
C GLY A 278 -23.80 27.71 -6.51
N ASN A 279 -23.97 26.39 -6.61
CA ASN A 279 -25.17 25.72 -6.10
C ASN A 279 -25.15 25.65 -4.55
N ALA A 280 -26.08 26.36 -3.91
CA ALA A 280 -26.22 26.41 -2.46
C ALA A 280 -26.53 25.05 -1.81
N GLU A 281 -27.36 24.21 -2.45
CA GLU A 281 -27.66 22.86 -1.95
C GLU A 281 -26.36 22.03 -1.92
N ALA A 282 -25.59 22.05 -3.01
CA ALA A 282 -24.33 21.31 -3.09
C ALA A 282 -23.25 21.80 -2.10
N GLN A 283 -23.27 23.08 -1.73
CA GLN A 283 -22.38 23.62 -0.68
C GLN A 283 -22.66 22.99 0.69
N SER A 284 -23.93 22.84 1.07
CA SER A 284 -24.30 22.19 2.34
C SER A 284 -23.88 20.71 2.40
N LEU A 285 -23.89 20.02 1.26
CA LEU A 285 -23.58 18.59 1.18
C LEU A 285 -22.08 18.26 1.16
N SER A 286 -21.20 19.26 1.01
CA SER A 286 -19.78 19.03 0.68
C SER A 286 -19.03 18.23 1.76
N SER A 287 -19.45 18.29 3.03
CA SER A 287 -18.84 17.55 4.15
C SER A 287 -19.66 16.37 4.65
N ALA A 288 -20.81 16.05 4.03
CA ALA A 288 -21.77 15.07 4.55
C ALA A 288 -21.19 13.64 4.67
N TRP A 289 -20.13 13.30 3.92
CA TRP A 289 -19.46 12.01 4.03
C TRP A 289 -18.56 11.86 5.26
N VAL A 290 -18.10 12.97 5.85
CA VAL A 290 -17.02 12.98 6.84
C VAL A 290 -17.39 12.17 8.08
N ALA A 291 -18.56 12.46 8.68
CA ALA A 291 -19.00 11.79 9.89
C ALA A 291 -19.27 10.28 9.68
N PRO A 292 -20.01 9.85 8.63
CA PRO A 292 -20.18 8.42 8.33
C PRO A 292 -18.88 7.67 8.11
N VAL A 293 -17.94 8.22 7.32
CA VAL A 293 -16.66 7.56 7.03
C VAL A 293 -15.81 7.46 8.30
N ARG A 294 -15.74 8.52 9.11
CA ARG A 294 -15.04 8.51 10.41
C ARG A 294 -15.62 7.43 11.33
N HIS A 295 -16.94 7.40 11.49
CA HIS A 295 -17.67 6.45 12.33
C HIS A 295 -17.34 5.00 11.96
N VAL A 296 -17.51 4.63 10.68
CA VAL A 296 -17.27 3.25 10.23
C VAL A 296 -15.78 2.88 10.35
N MET A 297 -14.85 3.79 10.07
CA MET A 297 -13.42 3.49 10.22
C MET A 297 -13.02 3.26 11.67
N LEU A 298 -13.55 4.04 12.62
CA LEU A 298 -13.29 3.85 14.06
C LEU A 298 -13.82 2.51 14.59
N GLN A 299 -14.90 1.99 14.01
CA GLN A 299 -15.43 0.66 14.33
C GLN A 299 -14.62 -0.49 13.71
N ASN A 300 -13.75 -0.21 12.72
CA ASN A 300 -13.08 -1.23 11.90
C ASN A 300 -11.55 -1.04 11.87
N MET A 301 -10.94 -0.81 13.04
CA MET A 301 -9.49 -0.55 13.15
C MET A 301 -8.60 -1.66 12.55
N GLY A 302 -9.05 -2.92 12.58
CA GLY A 302 -8.29 -4.04 12.01
C GLY A 302 -8.15 -4.01 10.49
N THR A 303 -9.00 -3.26 9.77
CA THR A 303 -8.94 -3.09 8.31
C THR A 303 -8.62 -1.65 7.90
N LEU A 304 -8.12 -0.83 8.84
CA LEU A 304 -7.87 0.59 8.66
C LEU A 304 -6.93 0.90 7.49
N GLU A 305 -5.84 0.14 7.33
CA GLU A 305 -4.89 0.36 6.24
C GLU A 305 -5.56 0.19 4.86
N MET A 306 -6.36 -0.86 4.72
CA MET A 306 -7.12 -1.12 3.50
C MET A 306 -8.13 -0.01 3.25
N MET A 307 -8.93 0.36 4.25
CA MET A 307 -9.93 1.43 4.13
C MET A 307 -9.27 2.79 3.82
N SER A 308 -8.11 3.08 4.40
CA SER A 308 -7.40 4.34 4.14
C SER A 308 -6.90 4.42 2.70
N ASN A 309 -6.37 3.32 2.16
CA ASN A 309 -5.91 3.29 0.76
C ASN A 309 -7.05 3.21 -0.26
N GLN A 310 -8.18 2.58 0.08
CA GLN A 310 -9.29 2.34 -0.86
C GLN A 310 -10.43 3.36 -0.76
N ILE A 311 -10.59 4.04 0.39
CA ILE A 311 -11.72 4.96 0.67
C ILE A 311 -11.20 6.37 0.92
N LEU A 312 -10.29 6.59 1.89
CA LEU A 312 -9.77 7.93 2.18
C LEU A 312 -8.96 8.48 1.00
N TYR A 313 -8.12 7.67 0.37
CA TYR A 313 -7.31 8.12 -0.76
C TYR A 313 -8.12 8.70 -1.92
N PRO A 314 -9.12 8.01 -2.50
CA PRO A 314 -9.92 8.59 -3.58
C PRO A 314 -10.73 9.81 -3.09
N LEU A 315 -11.28 9.79 -1.88
CA LEU A 315 -12.05 10.91 -1.31
C LEU A 315 -11.18 12.16 -1.13
N PHE A 316 -10.05 12.06 -0.43
CA PHE A 316 -9.15 13.20 -0.23
C PHE A 316 -8.62 13.75 -1.56
N LYS A 317 -8.37 12.87 -2.55
CA LYS A 317 -7.90 13.29 -3.88
C LYS A 317 -8.92 14.16 -4.61
N VAL A 318 -10.21 13.86 -4.48
CA VAL A 318 -11.27 14.62 -5.15
C VAL A 318 -11.85 15.73 -4.27
N ASP A 319 -11.68 15.66 -2.96
CA ASP A 319 -12.25 16.56 -1.95
C ASP A 319 -11.23 17.12 -0.94
N PRO A 320 -10.42 18.12 -1.33
CA PRO A 320 -9.53 18.79 -0.39
C PRO A 320 -10.25 19.51 0.75
N ARG A 321 -11.51 19.98 0.55
CA ARG A 321 -12.28 20.65 1.60
C ARG A 321 -12.78 19.62 2.63
N GLY A 322 -13.35 18.51 2.16
CA GLY A 322 -13.75 17.39 3.00
C GLY A 322 -12.59 16.77 3.75
N PHE A 323 -11.38 16.72 3.16
CA PHE A 323 -10.16 16.38 3.90
C PHE A 323 -10.00 17.27 5.14
N ASN A 324 -10.06 18.60 5.01
CA ASN A 324 -9.92 19.50 6.16
C ASN A 324 -11.03 19.31 7.21
N TYR A 325 -12.29 19.09 6.79
CA TYR A 325 -13.37 18.74 7.72
C TYR A 325 -13.09 17.42 8.45
N PHE A 326 -12.61 16.39 7.75
CA PHE A 326 -12.25 15.10 8.32
C PHE A 326 -11.12 15.23 9.34
N MET A 327 -10.11 16.03 9.02
CA MET A 327 -8.98 16.31 9.88
C MET A 327 -9.40 17.08 11.14
N ASN A 328 -10.31 18.05 11.02
CA ASN A 328 -10.85 18.81 12.15
C ASN A 328 -11.84 18.02 13.03
N ALA A 329 -12.40 16.92 12.52
CA ALA A 329 -13.25 16.00 13.28
C ALA A 329 -12.43 14.99 14.12
N LEU A 330 -11.11 15.05 14.06
CA LEU A 330 -10.16 14.23 14.80
C LEU A 330 -9.31 15.13 15.72
N PRO A 331 -8.56 14.56 16.69
CA PRO A 331 -7.75 15.33 17.64
C PRO A 331 -6.49 15.96 17.00
N LEU A 332 -6.64 16.63 15.86
CA LEU A 332 -5.55 17.29 15.14
C LEU A 332 -4.90 18.38 15.98
N LYS A 333 -5.70 19.19 16.68
CA LYS A 333 -5.19 20.29 17.51
C LYS A 333 -4.26 19.78 18.61
N ASP A 334 -4.62 18.66 19.22
CA ASP A 334 -3.84 18.03 20.29
C ASP A 334 -2.48 17.55 19.73
N ILE A 335 -2.49 16.89 18.57
CA ILE A 335 -1.25 16.46 17.89
C ILE A 335 -0.38 17.66 17.50
N LEU A 336 -0.96 18.73 16.95
CA LEU A 336 -0.20 19.92 16.56
C LEU A 336 0.40 20.66 17.75
N ALA A 337 -0.22 20.54 18.93
CA ALA A 337 0.31 21.03 20.20
C ALA A 337 1.37 20.11 20.82
N GLY A 338 1.55 18.89 20.31
CA GLY A 338 2.43 17.87 20.90
C GLY A 338 1.83 17.18 22.12
N ASP A 339 0.51 17.25 22.30
CA ASP A 339 -0.18 16.60 23.41
C ASP A 339 -0.29 15.09 23.15
N MET A 340 0.31 14.30 24.05
CA MET A 340 0.29 12.84 24.05
C MET A 340 -0.73 12.25 25.03
N THR A 341 -1.50 13.08 25.70
CA THR A 341 -2.43 12.64 26.75
C THR A 341 -3.80 12.22 26.22
N HIS A 342 -4.04 12.36 24.91
CA HIS A 342 -5.33 12.01 24.31
C HIS A 342 -5.71 10.54 24.56
N ASP A 343 -6.88 10.33 25.15
CA ASP A 343 -7.28 9.03 25.70
C ASP A 343 -7.71 8.02 24.62
N SER A 344 -8.25 8.48 23.47
CA SER A 344 -8.74 7.58 22.42
C SER A 344 -7.65 7.19 21.42
N LEU A 345 -7.06 6.02 21.65
CA LEU A 345 -6.07 5.40 20.76
C LEU A 345 -6.61 5.16 19.33
N PRO A 346 -7.86 4.70 19.11
CA PRO A 346 -8.41 4.54 17.76
C PRO A 346 -8.47 5.85 16.96
N GLU A 347 -8.86 6.95 17.60
CA GLU A 347 -8.94 8.27 16.95
C GLU A 347 -7.57 8.80 16.56
N LEU A 348 -6.57 8.66 17.44
CA LEU A 348 -5.19 8.98 17.11
C LEU A 348 -4.70 8.14 15.93
N THR A 349 -4.93 6.82 15.97
CA THR A 349 -4.47 5.91 14.91
C THR A 349 -5.11 6.25 13.55
N LEU A 350 -6.42 6.54 13.53
CA LEU A 350 -7.12 7.01 12.34
C LEU A 350 -6.56 8.34 11.83
N LEU A 351 -6.27 9.28 12.73
CA LEU A 351 -5.67 10.57 12.40
C LEU A 351 -4.28 10.43 11.77
N PHE A 352 -3.39 9.62 12.34
CA PHE A 352 -2.09 9.34 11.74
C PHE A 352 -2.23 8.70 10.35
N SER A 353 -3.18 7.77 10.17
CA SER A 353 -3.43 7.16 8.87
C SER A 353 -3.94 8.17 7.84
N ALA A 354 -4.87 9.05 8.24
CA ALA A 354 -5.38 10.12 7.40
C ALA A 354 -4.26 11.12 7.00
N LEU A 355 -3.39 11.51 7.93
CA LEU A 355 -2.21 12.34 7.65
C LEU A 355 -1.25 11.68 6.65
N GLN A 356 -1.04 10.36 6.76
CA GLN A 356 -0.22 9.61 5.81
C GLN A 356 -0.81 9.62 4.41
N ILE A 357 -2.13 9.40 4.26
CA ILE A 357 -2.81 9.52 2.98
C ILE A 357 -2.72 10.96 2.44
N GLY A 358 -2.94 11.96 3.30
CA GLY A 358 -2.78 13.37 2.96
C GLY A 358 -1.37 13.71 2.45
N LYS A 359 -0.31 13.14 3.07
CA LYS A 359 1.08 13.27 2.58
C LYS A 359 1.28 12.61 1.22
N LYS A 360 0.72 11.42 0.97
CA LYS A 360 0.83 10.71 -0.32
C LYS A 360 0.21 11.51 -1.47
N ILE A 361 -0.91 12.19 -1.21
CA ILE A 361 -1.64 12.98 -2.22
C ILE A 361 -1.09 14.40 -2.36
N GLY A 362 -0.33 14.88 -1.36
CA GLY A 362 0.24 16.23 -1.34
C GLY A 362 -0.66 17.29 -0.70
N LEU A 363 -1.64 16.89 0.11
CA LEU A 363 -2.43 17.81 0.95
C LEU A 363 -1.76 18.11 2.30
N VAL A 364 -0.81 17.27 2.69
CA VAL A 364 0.00 17.44 3.90
C VAL A 364 1.46 17.62 3.49
N HIS A 365 2.10 18.66 4.00
CA HIS A 365 3.48 19.01 3.72
C HIS A 365 4.38 18.91 4.95
N GLU A 366 5.65 18.65 4.68
CA GLU A 366 6.74 18.70 5.67
C GLU A 366 7.28 20.14 5.78
N ASP A 367 8.13 20.40 6.77
CA ASP A 367 8.64 21.73 7.17
C ASP A 367 9.40 22.54 6.10
N TYR A 368 9.55 22.03 4.88
CA TYR A 368 10.27 22.68 3.78
C TYR A 368 9.74 24.08 3.40
N LEU A 369 8.48 24.40 3.72
CA LEU A 369 7.76 25.53 3.14
C LEU A 369 7.56 26.73 4.07
N SER A 370 7.86 26.63 5.37
CA SER A 370 7.45 27.66 6.35
C SER A 370 8.64 28.34 7.04
N THR A 371 9.08 29.46 6.48
CA THR A 371 9.79 30.53 7.24
C THR A 371 8.83 31.39 8.07
N LYS A 372 7.52 31.11 8.03
CA LYS A 372 6.51 31.81 8.84
C LYS A 372 6.05 30.93 10.02
N PRO A 373 5.97 31.49 11.25
CA PRO A 373 5.67 30.75 12.48
C PRO A 373 4.18 30.43 12.70
N ASN A 374 3.32 30.63 11.70
CA ASN A 374 1.88 30.46 11.88
C ASN A 374 1.45 29.05 11.47
N TRP A 375 0.85 28.35 12.43
CA TRP A 375 0.15 27.05 12.34
C TRP A 375 -1.10 27.08 11.46
N LEU A 376 -1.23 28.07 10.59
CA LEU A 376 -2.49 28.47 9.98
C LEU A 376 -2.34 28.55 8.47
N THR A 377 -2.95 27.57 7.82
CA THR A 377 -3.93 27.79 6.74
C THR A 377 -3.69 29.06 5.94
N THR A 378 -2.88 28.95 4.88
CA THR A 378 -2.87 29.98 3.83
C THR A 378 -4.25 29.97 3.18
N GLU A 379 -4.93 31.12 3.20
CA GLU A 379 -6.31 31.27 2.74
C GLU A 379 -6.51 30.73 1.31
N ALA A 380 -7.61 29.98 1.13
CA ALA A 380 -8.12 29.34 -0.08
C ALA A 380 -7.43 28.03 -0.53
N GLY A 381 -7.83 26.90 0.10
CA GLY A 381 -7.54 25.54 -0.40
C GLY A 381 -6.47 24.79 0.39
N GLU A 382 -6.51 24.97 1.72
CA GLU A 382 -5.47 24.74 2.72
C GLU A 382 -4.78 23.37 2.69
N SER A 383 -3.45 23.41 2.64
CA SER A 383 -2.56 22.29 2.94
C SER A 383 -2.12 22.33 4.42
N ILE A 384 -2.05 21.16 5.06
CA ILE A 384 -1.61 21.04 6.45
C ILE A 384 -0.08 20.94 6.46
N VAL A 385 0.59 21.81 7.21
CA VAL A 385 2.04 21.73 7.44
C VAL A 385 2.30 21.05 8.78
N LEU A 386 3.05 19.96 8.78
CA LEU A 386 3.41 19.22 9.98
C LEU A 386 4.84 19.53 10.42
N ARG A 387 5.00 20.06 11.65
CA ARG A 387 6.30 20.12 12.34
C ARG A 387 6.82 18.74 12.65
N SER A 388 7.93 18.41 12.04
CA SER A 388 8.58 17.13 12.22
C SER A 388 9.06 16.92 13.66
N GLU A 389 9.46 17.99 14.36
CA GLU A 389 9.85 17.88 15.77
C GLU A 389 8.68 17.49 16.66
N VAL A 390 7.48 18.06 16.41
CA VAL A 390 6.26 17.78 17.18
C VAL A 390 5.82 16.34 16.94
N ILE A 391 5.72 15.92 15.68
CA ILE A 391 5.39 14.53 15.34
C ILE A 391 6.45 13.56 15.89
N GLY A 392 7.72 13.96 15.90
CA GLY A 392 8.80 13.16 16.48
C GLY A 392 8.69 12.93 17.97
N GLN A 393 7.97 13.77 18.72
CA GLN A 393 7.71 13.50 20.13
C GLN A 393 6.90 12.20 20.31
N PHE A 394 5.96 11.90 19.39
CA PHE A 394 5.14 10.69 19.43
C PHE A 394 5.94 9.39 19.21
N LEU A 395 7.21 9.47 18.80
CA LEU A 395 8.13 8.32 18.82
C LEU A 395 8.47 7.85 20.24
N LEU A 396 8.18 8.66 21.25
CA LEU A 396 8.35 8.35 22.68
C LEU A 396 7.02 8.03 23.37
N HIS A 397 5.93 7.90 22.62
CA HIS A 397 4.60 7.60 23.15
C HIS A 397 4.57 6.23 23.85
N ARG A 398 3.70 6.03 24.86
CA ARG A 398 3.59 4.77 25.62
C ARG A 398 3.19 3.57 24.76
N GLU A 399 2.27 3.76 23.82
CA GLU A 399 1.76 2.73 22.90
C GLU A 399 2.69 2.54 21.70
N SER A 400 3.10 1.30 21.41
CA SER A 400 3.98 0.95 20.28
C SER A 400 3.34 1.24 18.92
N SER A 401 2.03 1.05 18.80
CA SER A 401 1.27 1.34 17.57
C SER A 401 1.38 2.81 17.16
N ILE A 402 1.29 3.74 18.12
CA ILE A 402 1.46 5.18 17.87
C ILE A 402 2.90 5.52 17.49
N ARG A 403 3.88 4.91 18.17
CA ARG A 403 5.29 5.08 17.81
C ARG A 403 5.55 4.66 16.35
N LEU A 404 5.01 3.52 15.92
CA LEU A 404 5.11 3.02 14.56
C LEU A 404 4.41 3.92 13.54
N THR A 405 3.19 4.38 13.81
CA THR A 405 2.45 5.26 12.90
C THR A 405 3.09 6.65 12.79
N ALA A 406 3.66 7.18 13.87
CA ALA A 406 4.44 8.42 13.88
C ALA A 406 5.72 8.28 13.04
N LEU A 407 6.49 7.20 13.23
CA LEU A 407 7.67 6.92 12.41
C LEU A 407 7.28 6.79 10.93
N SER A 408 6.22 6.02 10.65
CA SER A 408 5.69 5.84 9.29
C SER A 408 5.26 7.16 8.67
N LEU A 409 4.64 8.07 9.43
CA LEU A 409 4.27 9.41 8.96
C LEU A 409 5.50 10.27 8.66
N LEU A 410 6.52 10.26 9.51
CA LEU A 410 7.76 11.02 9.31
C LEU A 410 8.52 10.55 8.05
N VAL A 411 8.57 9.24 7.79
CA VAL A 411 9.25 8.70 6.60
C VAL A 411 8.36 8.66 5.35
N THR A 412 7.07 8.97 5.44
CA THR A 412 6.17 9.02 4.28
C THR A 412 6.28 10.35 3.53
N ALA A 413 6.35 10.28 2.21
CA ALA A 413 6.32 11.41 1.28
C ALA A 413 5.64 11.00 -0.03
N THR A 414 5.36 12.00 -0.88
CA THR A 414 4.81 11.81 -2.24
C THR A 414 5.73 11.00 -3.15
N SER A 415 7.05 11.10 -2.96
CA SER A 415 8.07 10.28 -3.63
C SER A 415 8.92 9.56 -2.59
N THR A 416 9.22 8.28 -2.83
CA THR A 416 10.06 7.45 -1.97
C THR A 416 11.51 7.93 -1.91
N THR A 417 11.95 8.70 -2.91
CA THR A 417 13.30 9.27 -2.98
C THR A 417 13.34 10.75 -2.55
N LYS A 418 12.19 11.35 -2.22
CA LYS A 418 12.15 12.74 -1.74
C LYS A 418 13.02 12.85 -0.48
N PRO A 419 13.95 13.83 -0.43
CA PRO A 419 14.78 14.08 0.74
C PRO A 419 13.92 14.21 2.02
N LEU A 420 14.52 13.87 3.16
CA LEU A 420 13.93 14.11 4.47
C LEU A 420 14.36 15.49 4.98
N THR A 421 13.50 16.19 5.72
CA THR A 421 13.92 17.44 6.39
C THR A 421 14.90 17.08 7.50
N SER A 422 15.83 17.98 7.77
CA SER A 422 16.84 17.78 8.82
C SER A 422 16.18 17.71 10.20
N ALA A 423 15.17 18.54 10.42
CA ALA A 423 14.23 18.46 11.54
C ALA A 423 13.66 17.04 11.73
N ALA A 424 13.07 16.45 10.69
CA ALA A 424 12.53 15.10 10.75
C ALA A 424 13.61 14.04 11.01
N ALA A 425 14.77 14.17 10.39
CA ALA A 425 15.86 13.23 10.60
C ALA A 425 16.32 13.23 12.07
N TRP A 426 16.57 14.40 12.64
CA TRP A 426 16.95 14.54 14.05
C TRP A 426 15.85 14.10 15.01
N ALA A 427 14.59 14.40 14.68
CA ALA A 427 13.44 13.96 15.45
C ALA A 427 13.32 12.42 15.48
N ILE A 428 13.54 11.76 14.34
CA ILE A 428 13.63 10.30 14.25
C ILE A 428 14.78 9.78 15.12
N LEU A 429 16.01 10.33 14.95
CA LEU A 429 17.18 9.90 15.72
C LEU A 429 16.97 9.98 17.22
N LYS A 430 16.29 11.03 17.70
CA LYS A 430 15.95 11.20 19.12
C LYS A 430 14.98 10.13 19.63
N GLY A 431 14.08 9.63 18.77
CA GLY A 431 13.13 8.57 19.09
C GLY A 431 13.70 7.15 19.03
N LEU A 432 14.74 6.92 18.21
CA LEU A 432 15.29 5.58 17.96
C LEU A 432 15.66 4.77 19.21
N PRO A 433 16.24 5.33 20.30
CA PRO A 433 16.54 4.55 21.49
C PRO A 433 15.30 3.86 22.09
N SER A 434 14.14 4.53 22.07
CA SER A 434 12.88 3.94 22.53
C SER A 434 12.35 2.90 21.54
N MET A 435 12.49 3.15 20.24
CA MET A 435 12.05 2.23 19.19
C MET A 435 12.85 0.92 19.21
N HIS A 436 14.18 1.00 19.35
CA HIS A 436 15.05 -0.18 19.38
C HIS A 436 14.84 -1.04 20.64
N ALA A 437 14.24 -0.48 21.71
CA ALA A 437 13.90 -1.21 22.91
C ALA A 437 12.60 -2.04 22.80
N GLU A 438 11.96 -2.08 21.62
CA GLU A 438 10.68 -2.75 21.42
C GLU A 438 10.74 -4.26 21.66
N SER A 439 9.91 -4.75 22.58
CA SER A 439 9.94 -6.14 23.02
C SER A 439 9.24 -7.08 22.03
N ASP A 440 8.23 -6.60 21.32
CA ASP A 440 7.50 -7.36 20.31
C ASP A 440 8.32 -7.54 19.02
N ALA A 441 8.44 -8.78 18.55
CA ALA A 441 9.21 -9.12 17.36
C ALA A 441 8.60 -8.59 16.06
N TYR A 442 7.26 -8.54 15.99
CA TYR A 442 6.55 -8.02 14.83
C TYR A 442 6.80 -6.51 14.68
N SER A 443 6.65 -5.75 15.76
CA SER A 443 6.92 -4.31 15.82
C SER A 443 8.38 -3.99 15.47
N ARG A 444 9.36 -4.80 15.91
CA ARG A 444 10.76 -4.66 15.47
C ARG A 444 10.92 -4.84 13.96
N GLY A 445 10.17 -5.78 13.36
CA GLY A 445 10.14 -5.98 11.90
C GLY A 445 9.63 -4.74 11.15
N GLU A 446 8.55 -4.14 11.65
CA GLU A 446 8.00 -2.91 11.09
C GLU A 446 8.95 -1.72 11.24
N ILE A 447 9.62 -1.58 12.40
CA ILE A 447 10.67 -0.57 12.61
C ILE A 447 11.77 -0.72 11.56
N LEU A 448 12.26 -1.94 11.31
CA LEU A 448 13.31 -2.18 10.31
C LEU A 448 12.84 -1.86 8.89
N SER A 449 11.58 -2.17 8.55
CA SER A 449 10.96 -1.79 7.27
C SER A 449 10.93 -0.27 7.08
N LEU A 450 10.52 0.46 8.12
CA LEU A 450 10.51 1.93 8.13
C LEU A 450 11.93 2.52 8.14
N THR A 451 12.88 1.89 8.81
CA THR A 451 14.31 2.25 8.81
C THR A 451 14.90 2.15 7.41
N ARG A 452 14.55 1.13 6.61
CA ARG A 452 14.98 1.05 5.21
C ARG A 452 14.49 2.26 4.42
N ARG A 453 13.23 2.66 4.59
CA ARG A 453 12.66 3.86 3.94
C ARG A 453 13.33 5.15 4.42
N PHE A 454 13.62 5.26 5.72
CA PHE A 454 14.39 6.36 6.30
C PHE A 454 15.75 6.51 5.62
N ILE A 455 16.54 5.42 5.52
CA ILE A 455 17.86 5.43 4.88
C ILE A 455 17.76 5.89 3.42
N VAL A 456 16.78 5.40 2.66
CA VAL A 456 16.57 5.80 1.26
C VAL A 456 16.28 7.31 1.13
N ARG A 457 15.44 7.86 2.01
CA ARG A 457 15.08 9.29 1.98
C ARG A 457 16.20 10.21 2.46
N VAL A 458 16.95 9.84 3.49
CA VAL A 458 18.13 10.61 3.93
C VAL A 458 19.16 10.68 2.80
N LYS A 459 19.41 9.55 2.11
CA LYS A 459 20.28 9.51 0.93
C LYS A 459 19.75 10.35 -0.24
N GLY A 460 18.43 10.49 -0.37
CA GLY A 460 17.78 11.28 -1.41
C GLY A 460 18.22 12.74 -1.43
N GLY A 461 18.67 13.29 -0.29
CA GLY A 461 19.21 14.66 -0.20
C GLY A 461 20.49 14.92 -1.01
N VAL A 462 21.18 13.85 -1.45
CA VAL A 462 22.50 13.90 -2.12
C VAL A 462 22.53 12.96 -3.34
N ALA A 463 21.39 12.74 -3.99
CA ALA A 463 21.29 11.89 -5.19
C ALA A 463 22.04 12.50 -6.39
N GLU A 464 22.57 11.65 -7.30
CA GLU A 464 23.24 12.08 -8.53
C GLU A 464 22.28 12.84 -9.46
N ASP A 465 22.43 14.17 -9.55
CA ASP A 465 21.84 14.99 -10.61
C ASP A 465 22.89 15.23 -11.72
N GLN A 466 22.50 15.06 -12.98
CA GLN A 466 23.35 15.22 -14.18
C GLN A 466 23.71 16.69 -14.51
N SER A 467 23.74 17.59 -13.52
CA SER A 467 23.96 19.03 -13.72
C SER A 467 25.30 19.46 -13.09
N GLU A 468 26.27 19.77 -13.95
CA GLU A 468 27.68 20.08 -13.62
C GLU A 468 27.92 21.48 -13.00
N SER A 469 26.89 22.18 -12.52
CA SER A 469 27.05 23.43 -11.79
C SER A 469 26.34 23.37 -10.43
N ALA A 470 27.12 23.13 -9.37
CA ALA A 470 26.60 23.03 -8.01
C ALA A 470 26.66 24.41 -7.29
N PRO A 471 25.52 25.05 -6.99
CA PRO A 471 25.46 26.25 -6.13
C PRO A 471 25.78 25.95 -4.65
N THR A 472 26.20 26.98 -3.90
CA THR A 472 26.65 26.93 -2.48
C THR A 472 25.69 26.19 -1.53
N TRP A 473 24.37 26.30 -1.72
CA TRP A 473 23.36 25.62 -0.89
C TRP A 473 23.44 24.09 -0.94
N LYS A 474 23.99 23.51 -2.02
CA LYS A 474 24.18 22.06 -2.14
C LYS A 474 25.25 21.55 -1.17
N SER A 475 26.28 22.35 -0.87
CA SER A 475 27.36 21.96 0.04
C SER A 475 26.89 21.89 1.49
N GLU A 476 26.03 22.81 1.91
CA GLU A 476 25.43 22.83 3.25
C GLU A 476 24.50 21.63 3.45
N GLN A 477 23.67 21.31 2.46
CA GLN A 477 22.77 20.16 2.48
C GLN A 477 23.52 18.82 2.49
N GLU A 478 24.62 18.71 1.73
CA GLU A 478 25.52 17.53 1.78
C GLU A 478 26.17 17.39 3.16
N ALA A 479 26.64 18.49 3.77
CA ALA A 479 27.26 18.48 5.09
C ALA A 479 26.26 18.07 6.20
N GLU A 480 25.04 18.58 6.13
CA GLU A 480 23.98 18.24 7.08
C GLU A 480 23.54 16.78 6.95
N THR A 481 23.36 16.28 5.72
CA THR A 481 23.07 14.87 5.45
C THR A 481 24.18 13.96 6.01
N ARG A 482 25.45 14.35 5.84
CA ARG A 482 26.59 13.63 6.41
C ARG A 482 26.55 13.62 7.95
N ALA A 483 26.23 14.74 8.58
CA ALA A 483 26.11 14.83 10.03
C ALA A 483 25.01 13.90 10.59
N ILE A 484 23.84 13.87 9.94
CA ILE A 484 22.72 12.99 10.28
C ILE A 484 23.12 11.52 10.17
N LEU A 485 23.76 11.13 9.07
CA LEU A 485 24.15 9.74 8.85
C LEU A 485 25.27 9.30 9.81
N ASN A 486 26.22 10.16 10.12
CA ASN A 486 27.23 9.90 11.16
C ASN A 486 26.57 9.69 12.53
N ALA A 487 25.66 10.58 12.92
CA ALA A 487 24.91 10.46 14.17
C ALA A 487 24.08 9.17 14.23
N TYR A 488 23.47 8.76 13.12
CA TYR A 488 22.77 7.48 13.01
C TYR A 488 23.69 6.28 13.22
N VAL A 489 24.84 6.26 12.54
CA VAL A 489 25.84 5.19 12.68
C VAL A 489 26.39 5.13 14.11
N ASP A 490 26.64 6.27 14.74
CA ASP A 490 27.11 6.34 16.12
C ASP A 490 26.05 5.87 17.12
N PHE A 491 24.78 6.19 16.89
CA PHE A 491 23.66 5.60 17.63
C PHE A 491 23.65 4.07 17.51
N LEU A 492 23.77 3.53 16.29
CA LEU A 492 23.82 2.08 16.08
C LEU A 492 24.99 1.47 16.86
N LYS A 493 26.20 2.04 16.77
CA LYS A 493 27.37 1.58 17.53
C LYS A 493 27.15 1.63 19.04
N ALA A 494 26.46 2.65 19.56
CA ALA A 494 26.16 2.78 20.97
C ALA A 494 25.24 1.66 21.48
N ASP A 495 24.34 1.16 20.63
CA ASP A 495 23.44 0.03 20.89
C ASP A 495 24.12 -1.34 20.69
N LEU A 496 25.37 -1.40 20.24
CA LEU A 496 26.17 -2.63 20.16
C LEU A 496 27.14 -2.81 21.34
N ARG A 497 27.11 -1.90 22.32
CA ARG A 497 27.98 -1.98 23.50
C ARG A 497 27.56 -3.13 24.41
N PRO A 498 28.51 -3.77 25.12
CA PRO A 498 28.19 -4.78 26.12
C PRO A 498 27.17 -4.28 27.15
N GLY A 499 26.24 -5.14 27.57
CA GLY A 499 25.24 -4.84 28.60
C GLY A 499 23.97 -4.14 28.10
N ILE A 500 23.82 -3.93 26.79
CA ILE A 500 22.56 -3.47 26.19
C ILE A 500 21.59 -4.66 26.08
N SER A 501 20.29 -4.38 26.16
CA SER A 501 19.22 -5.40 26.09
C SER A 501 19.17 -6.08 24.73
N TYR A 502 18.76 -7.36 24.69
CA TYR A 502 18.58 -8.13 23.45
C TYR A 502 17.80 -7.39 22.34
N PRO A 503 16.62 -6.79 22.58
CA PRO A 503 15.86 -6.11 21.53
C PRO A 503 16.65 -5.00 20.82
N ARG A 504 17.45 -4.26 21.59
CA ARG A 504 18.32 -3.21 21.06
C ARG A 504 19.49 -3.77 20.27
N HIS A 505 20.17 -4.80 20.79
CA HIS A 505 21.25 -5.50 20.05
C HIS A 505 20.77 -5.98 18.68
N ILE A 506 19.68 -6.77 18.65
CA ILE A 506 19.24 -7.39 17.39
C ILE A 506 18.70 -6.34 16.41
N THR A 507 18.00 -5.31 16.90
CA THR A 507 17.50 -4.22 16.05
C THR A 507 18.65 -3.39 15.49
N ALA A 508 19.64 -3.02 16.32
CA ALA A 508 20.81 -2.25 15.88
C ALA A 508 21.68 -3.02 14.89
N LEU A 509 21.91 -4.32 15.11
CA LEU A 509 22.64 -5.18 14.16
C LEU A 509 21.92 -5.27 12.81
N LYS A 510 20.61 -5.53 12.81
CA LYS A 510 19.81 -5.59 11.58
C LYS A 510 19.74 -4.24 10.87
N ALA A 511 19.60 -3.14 11.62
CA ALA A 511 19.62 -1.80 11.09
C ALA A 511 21.00 -1.42 10.51
N LEU A 512 22.09 -1.85 11.15
CA LEU A 512 23.46 -1.69 10.62
C LEU A 512 23.64 -2.47 9.32
N MET A 513 23.10 -3.69 9.24
CA MET A 513 23.10 -4.45 7.98
C MET A 513 22.38 -3.69 6.86
N LEU A 514 21.19 -3.14 7.12
CA LEU A 514 20.47 -2.30 6.13
C LEU A 514 21.30 -1.08 5.70
N THR A 515 22.01 -0.43 6.63
CA THR A 515 22.90 0.69 6.34
C THR A 515 24.05 0.28 5.41
N LEU A 516 24.66 -0.88 5.66
CA LEU A 516 25.73 -1.43 4.82
C LEU A 516 25.22 -1.82 3.43
N GLU A 517 24.09 -2.53 3.36
CA GLU A 517 23.42 -2.93 2.10
C GLU A 517 22.99 -1.73 1.25
N SER A 518 22.74 -0.59 1.88
CA SER A 518 22.39 0.65 1.18
C SER A 518 23.55 1.26 0.38
N GLY A 519 24.79 0.78 0.57
CA GLY A 519 25.97 1.25 -0.17
C GLY A 519 26.51 2.61 0.28
N LEU A 520 26.36 2.95 1.57
CA LEU A 520 26.88 4.20 2.15
C LEU A 520 28.40 4.20 2.36
N ASP A 521 29.05 3.04 2.45
CA ASP A 521 30.51 2.93 2.58
C ASP A 521 31.08 2.35 1.29
N SER A 522 31.96 3.12 0.62
CA SER A 522 32.57 2.75 -0.67
C SER A 522 33.52 1.56 -0.59
N ARG A 523 33.98 1.18 0.62
CA ARG A 523 34.90 0.05 0.84
C ARG A 523 34.20 -1.31 0.76
N ILE A 524 32.87 -1.35 0.78
CA ILE A 524 32.10 -2.58 0.62
C ILE A 524 32.26 -3.07 -0.82
N ALA A 525 32.79 -4.29 -0.98
CA ALA A 525 32.99 -4.90 -2.28
C ALA A 525 31.69 -4.94 -3.10
N THR A 526 31.77 -4.59 -4.39
CA THR A 526 30.64 -4.58 -5.32
C THR A 526 30.00 -5.95 -5.56
N SER A 527 30.64 -7.03 -5.10
CA SER A 527 30.16 -8.41 -5.16
C SER A 527 29.12 -8.78 -4.09
N PHE A 528 28.96 -7.98 -3.03
CA PHE A 528 27.89 -8.20 -2.06
C PHE A 528 26.54 -7.78 -2.66
N PRO A 529 25.46 -8.54 -2.41
CA PRO A 529 24.13 -8.20 -2.93
C PRO A 529 23.69 -6.85 -2.34
N ARG A 530 23.87 -5.78 -3.11
CA ARG A 530 23.13 -4.54 -2.92
C ARG A 530 21.65 -4.83 -3.14
N ASN A 531 20.78 -4.10 -2.46
CA ASN A 531 19.33 -4.27 -2.55
C ASN A 531 18.85 -4.39 -4.02
N LYS A 532 17.69 -5.05 -4.19
CA LYS A 532 17.08 -5.37 -5.49
C LYS A 532 17.15 -4.17 -6.45
N PRO A 533 17.36 -4.40 -7.76
CA PRO A 533 17.40 -3.34 -8.76
C PRO A 533 16.10 -2.51 -8.69
N GLY A 534 16.23 -1.23 -8.30
CA GLY A 534 15.11 -0.31 -8.01
C GLY A 534 15.26 0.47 -6.70
N GLU A 535 16.02 -0.04 -5.72
CA GLU A 535 16.32 0.64 -4.43
C GLU A 535 17.73 1.26 -4.38
N ASN A 536 18.52 1.08 -5.43
CA ASN A 536 19.87 1.63 -5.56
C ASN A 536 19.82 3.10 -5.97
N ASN A 537 19.36 3.98 -5.07
CA ASN A 537 19.78 5.39 -5.13
C ASN A 537 21.30 5.38 -4.92
N LYS A 538 22.06 5.54 -6.01
CA LYS A 538 23.50 5.81 -5.94
C LYS A 538 23.67 7.10 -5.15
N CYS A 539 24.23 6.97 -3.95
CA CYS A 539 24.54 8.13 -3.12
C CYS A 539 25.96 8.54 -3.45
N LYS A 540 26.15 9.81 -3.80
CA LYS A 540 27.49 10.39 -4.01
C LYS A 540 28.30 10.45 -2.71
N LEU A 541 27.61 10.45 -1.57
CA LEU A 541 28.19 10.51 -0.25
C LEU A 541 28.69 9.12 0.19
N SER A 542 29.99 9.01 0.46
CA SER A 542 30.58 7.87 1.17
C SER A 542 30.84 8.27 2.63
N ILE A 543 30.47 7.39 3.55
CA ILE A 543 30.72 7.52 4.98
C ILE A 543 31.51 6.31 5.43
N GLU A 544 32.54 6.57 6.22
CA GLU A 544 33.33 5.52 6.84
C GLU A 544 32.53 4.90 7.99
N ILE A 545 32.01 3.68 7.78
CA ILE A 545 31.29 2.94 8.81
C ILE A 545 32.26 2.02 9.56
N PHE A 546 33.18 1.39 8.84
CA PHE A 546 34.16 0.46 9.40
C PHE A 546 35.25 1.21 10.18
N HIS A 547 35.21 1.06 11.50
CA HIS A 547 36.23 1.51 12.45
C HIS A 547 36.57 0.42 13.45
N ALA A 548 37.72 0.54 14.11
CA ALA A 548 38.17 -0.43 15.11
C ALA A 548 37.20 -0.57 16.31
N SER A 549 36.51 0.50 16.70
CA SER A 549 35.49 0.46 17.75
C SER A 549 34.30 -0.42 17.36
N LEU A 550 33.84 -0.34 16.11
CA LEU A 550 32.79 -1.20 15.59
C LEU A 550 33.24 -2.66 15.53
N LEU A 551 34.47 -2.92 15.05
CA LEU A 551 35.06 -4.27 15.05
C LEU A 551 35.08 -4.85 16.46
N ARG A 552 35.51 -4.08 17.46
CA ARG A 552 35.54 -4.51 18.87
C ARG A 552 34.14 -4.91 19.34
N SER A 553 33.13 -4.06 19.12
CA SER A 553 31.74 -4.34 19.53
C SER A 553 31.19 -5.60 18.85
N LEU A 554 31.39 -5.76 17.54
CA LEU A 554 30.92 -6.94 16.81
C LEU A 554 31.57 -8.24 17.32
N VAL A 555 32.87 -8.21 17.59
CA VAL A 555 33.59 -9.34 18.19
C VAL A 555 33.02 -9.69 19.57
N ASP A 556 32.76 -8.69 20.43
CA ASP A 556 32.15 -8.95 21.75
C ASP A 556 30.76 -9.58 21.62
N LEU A 557 29.98 -9.16 20.63
CA LEU A 557 28.66 -9.73 20.35
C LEU A 557 28.69 -11.15 19.80
N LEU A 558 29.86 -11.67 19.38
CA LEU A 558 29.99 -13.11 19.09
C LEU A 558 29.89 -13.98 20.34
N LEU A 559 30.01 -13.40 21.53
CA LEU A 559 29.84 -14.08 22.82
C LEU A 559 28.47 -13.78 23.46
N ASP A 560 27.56 -13.14 22.73
CA ASP A 560 26.23 -12.83 23.22
C ASP A 560 25.43 -14.12 23.53
N ALA A 561 24.56 -14.06 24.54
CA ALA A 561 23.74 -15.19 24.96
C ALA A 561 22.78 -15.66 23.84
N PHE A 562 22.34 -14.76 22.97
CA PHE A 562 21.35 -15.02 21.92
C PHE A 562 22.00 -15.39 20.58
N ASP A 563 21.57 -16.49 19.98
CA ASP A 563 22.19 -17.03 18.75
C ASP A 563 22.03 -16.13 17.53
N ASP A 564 20.87 -15.50 17.39
CA ASP A 564 20.59 -14.57 16.30
C ASP A 564 21.43 -13.29 16.38
N VAL A 565 21.76 -12.81 17.58
CA VAL A 565 22.73 -11.71 17.79
C VAL A 565 24.11 -12.14 17.32
N ARG A 566 24.59 -13.32 17.76
CA ARG A 566 25.90 -13.86 17.32
C ARG A 566 25.94 -14.05 15.80
N ALA A 567 24.90 -14.63 15.21
CA ALA A 567 24.81 -14.91 13.79
C ALA A 567 24.73 -13.63 12.93
N THR A 568 24.00 -12.62 13.39
CA THR A 568 23.91 -11.32 12.69
C THR A 568 25.23 -10.57 12.78
N SER A 569 25.87 -10.56 13.96
CA SER A 569 27.21 -9.96 14.14
C SER A 569 28.25 -10.62 13.22
N LEU A 570 28.27 -11.96 13.17
CA LEU A 570 29.12 -12.72 12.25
C LEU A 570 28.88 -12.34 10.78
N SER A 571 27.62 -12.19 10.38
CA SER A 571 27.27 -11.80 9.01
C SER A 571 27.83 -10.42 8.65
N ILE A 572 27.83 -9.47 9.59
CA ILE A 572 28.42 -8.14 9.40
C ILE A 572 29.96 -8.23 9.34
N LEU A 573 30.59 -9.03 10.20
CA LEU A 573 32.05 -9.23 10.17
C LEU A 573 32.55 -9.81 8.84
N LYS A 574 31.75 -10.63 8.16
CA LYS A 574 32.08 -11.14 6.81
C LYS A 574 32.11 -10.05 5.73
N ILE A 575 31.45 -8.92 5.95
CA ILE A 575 31.42 -7.77 5.03
C ILE A 575 32.59 -6.81 5.33
N PHE A 576 33.19 -6.91 6.51
CA PHE A 576 34.24 -6.01 6.98
C PHE A 576 35.49 -6.05 6.07
N PRO A 577 36.09 -4.90 5.70
CA PRO A 577 37.30 -4.88 4.88
C PRO A 577 38.45 -5.66 5.53
N TRP A 578 39.06 -6.57 4.75
CA TRP A 578 40.06 -7.52 5.25
C TRP A 578 41.32 -6.84 5.79
N ASP A 579 41.73 -5.73 5.16
CA ASP A 579 42.83 -4.88 5.60
C ASP A 579 42.61 -4.35 7.03
N ILE A 580 41.37 -3.99 7.38
CA ILE A 580 41.05 -3.50 8.72
C ILE A 580 40.95 -4.65 9.73
N LEU A 581 40.38 -5.81 9.33
CA LEU A 581 40.27 -7.00 10.19
C LEU A 581 41.64 -7.52 10.66
N MET A 582 42.63 -7.48 9.77
CA MET A 582 43.95 -8.08 9.99
C MET A 582 45.03 -7.08 10.37
N GLY A 583 45.03 -5.89 9.77
CA GLY A 583 46.05 -4.86 10.00
C GLY A 583 45.81 -4.00 11.25
N GLY A 584 44.54 -3.86 11.67
CA GLY A 584 44.14 -2.76 12.55
C GLY A 584 44.21 -1.40 11.81
N LEU A 585 43.55 -0.35 12.32
CA LEU A 585 43.69 0.98 11.74
C LEU A 585 45.12 1.51 11.98
N ILE A 586 45.75 2.06 10.95
CA ILE A 586 47.07 2.72 11.06
C ILE A 586 46.94 3.86 12.07
N GLN A 587 47.78 3.87 13.10
CA GLN A 587 47.89 4.97 14.06
C GLN A 587 48.21 6.26 13.30
N THR A 588 47.32 7.25 13.34
CA THR A 588 47.74 8.63 13.09
C THR A 588 48.67 9.04 14.24
N GLN A 589 49.74 9.77 13.93
CA GLN A 589 50.89 10.06 14.80
C GLN A 589 50.56 10.79 16.13
N TYR A 590 49.29 11.04 16.45
CA TYR A 590 48.86 11.92 17.53
C TYR A 590 48.14 11.23 18.72
N GLN A 591 47.92 9.90 18.72
CA GLN A 591 47.35 9.19 19.89
C GLN A 591 48.00 7.81 20.14
N PRO A 592 49.06 7.74 20.97
CA PRO A 592 49.77 6.49 21.27
C PRO A 592 49.25 5.83 22.56
N SER A 593 47.99 5.40 22.63
CA SER A 593 47.48 4.68 23.82
C SER A 593 46.27 3.77 23.55
N CYS A 594 46.42 2.82 22.63
CA CYS A 594 45.88 1.44 22.73
C CYS A 594 46.23 0.67 21.45
N PRO A 595 46.83 -0.53 21.51
CA PRO A 595 46.92 -1.40 20.33
C PRO A 595 45.52 -1.83 19.89
N PHE A 596 45.20 -1.62 18.61
CA PHE A 596 43.91 -1.98 18.05
C PHE A 596 43.73 -3.50 18.04
N PRO A 597 42.55 -4.02 18.44
CA PRO A 597 42.31 -5.45 18.47
C PRO A 597 42.23 -6.02 17.05
N ARG A 598 43.13 -6.93 16.71
CA ARG A 598 43.04 -7.73 15.48
C ARG A 598 42.04 -8.87 15.65
N LEU A 599 41.53 -9.40 14.54
CA LEU A 599 40.68 -10.58 14.58
C LEU A 599 41.40 -11.79 15.22
N THR A 600 42.73 -11.88 15.06
CA THR A 600 43.57 -12.90 15.70
C THR A 600 43.60 -12.77 17.22
N ASP A 601 43.65 -11.53 17.74
CA ASP A 601 43.65 -11.28 19.18
C ASP A 601 42.28 -11.63 19.80
N ALA A 602 41.22 -11.37 19.04
CA ALA A 602 39.86 -11.77 19.39
C ALA A 602 39.73 -13.30 19.46
N LEU A 603 40.29 -14.01 18.48
CA LEU A 603 40.31 -15.48 18.47
C LEU A 603 41.05 -16.03 19.68
N SER A 604 42.26 -15.55 19.98
CA SER A 604 43.02 -16.02 21.15
C SER A 604 42.26 -15.80 22.46
N ARG A 605 41.58 -14.66 22.63
CA ARG A 605 40.72 -14.41 23.79
C ARG A 605 39.52 -15.34 23.84
N ALA A 606 38.86 -15.58 22.71
CA ALA A 606 37.73 -16.49 22.62
C ALA A 606 38.14 -17.94 22.96
N GLU A 607 39.31 -18.38 22.52
CA GLU A 607 39.85 -19.71 22.84
C GLU A 607 40.16 -19.87 24.33
N GLN A 608 40.76 -18.85 24.95
CA GLN A 608 41.01 -18.83 26.39
C GLN A 608 39.71 -18.84 27.18
N LEU A 609 38.73 -18.02 26.79
CA LEU A 609 37.43 -17.97 27.45
C LEU A 609 36.66 -19.28 27.30
N ALA A 610 36.62 -19.85 26.11
CA ALA A 610 36.01 -21.15 25.86
C ALA A 610 36.69 -22.23 26.72
N SER A 611 38.03 -22.24 26.76
CA SER A 611 38.82 -23.13 27.61
C SER A 611 38.43 -22.97 29.09
N ASN A 612 38.41 -21.76 29.63
CA ASN A 612 38.12 -21.52 31.05
C ASN A 612 36.68 -21.82 31.50
N THR A 613 35.71 -21.87 30.57
CA THR A 613 34.28 -21.93 30.91
C THR A 613 33.61 -23.21 30.45
N SER A 614 34.19 -23.92 29.47
CA SER A 614 33.60 -25.09 28.80
C SER A 614 32.18 -24.89 28.25
N ARG A 615 31.73 -23.66 28.04
CA ARG A 615 30.39 -23.42 27.48
C ARG A 615 30.39 -23.59 25.97
N ALA A 616 29.32 -24.20 25.46
CA ALA A 616 29.16 -24.50 24.04
C ALA A 616 29.06 -23.24 23.16
N ASP A 617 28.47 -22.16 23.67
CA ASP A 617 28.36 -20.86 22.98
C ASP A 617 29.73 -20.19 22.80
N HIS A 618 30.61 -20.24 23.81
CA HIS A 618 31.99 -19.75 23.69
C HIS A 618 32.81 -20.57 22.69
N ALA A 619 32.59 -21.88 22.64
CA ALA A 619 33.21 -22.76 21.65
C ALA A 619 32.69 -22.48 20.22
N ASP A 620 31.41 -22.17 20.05
CA ASP A 620 30.80 -21.74 18.79
C ASP A 620 31.42 -20.43 18.29
N THR A 621 31.70 -19.47 19.18
CA THR A 621 32.43 -18.23 18.84
C THR A 621 33.80 -18.51 18.24
N VAL A 622 34.57 -19.43 18.84
CA VAL A 622 35.88 -19.86 18.30
C VAL A 622 35.72 -20.41 16.88
N ALA A 623 34.74 -21.29 16.67
CA ALA A 623 34.46 -21.86 15.36
C ALA A 623 34.14 -20.80 14.29
N ARG A 624 33.33 -19.81 14.65
CA ARG A 624 32.93 -18.70 13.77
C ARG A 624 34.09 -17.76 13.43
N LEU A 625 34.97 -17.47 14.38
CA LEU A 625 36.16 -16.66 14.16
C LEU A 625 37.14 -17.36 13.20
N TYR A 626 37.36 -18.66 13.38
CA TYR A 626 38.14 -19.46 12.44
C TYR A 626 37.54 -19.48 11.03
N HIS A 627 36.22 -19.60 10.93
CA HIS A 627 35.53 -19.52 9.64
C HIS A 627 35.74 -18.17 8.93
N ILE A 628 35.66 -17.04 9.65
CA ILE A 628 35.96 -15.72 9.04
C ILE A 628 37.40 -15.69 8.51
N LEU A 629 38.36 -16.14 9.32
CA LEU A 629 39.78 -16.16 8.91
C LEU A 629 39.98 -17.03 7.66
N PHE A 630 39.35 -18.20 7.61
CA PHE A 630 39.40 -19.08 6.43
C PHE A 630 38.77 -18.46 5.18
N CYS A 631 37.64 -17.76 5.32
CA CYS A 631 36.97 -17.11 4.18
C CYS A 631 37.83 -16.01 3.55
N GLY A 632 38.57 -15.24 4.36
CA GLY A 632 39.43 -14.16 3.86
C GLY A 632 40.85 -14.60 3.47
N ALA A 633 41.25 -15.82 3.82
CA ALA A 633 42.55 -16.37 3.46
C ALA A 633 42.64 -16.74 1.98
N VAL A 634 43.84 -16.59 1.40
CA VAL A 634 44.12 -16.86 -0.01
C VAL A 634 44.30 -18.37 -0.23
N THR A 635 43.86 -18.87 -1.39
CA THR A 635 43.96 -20.31 -1.75
C THR A 635 45.38 -20.74 -2.13
N ASN A 636 46.19 -19.83 -2.69
CA ASN A 636 47.53 -20.13 -3.21
C ASN A 636 48.64 -19.47 -2.38
N ARG A 637 49.68 -20.24 -2.06
CA ARG A 637 50.89 -19.79 -1.35
C ARG A 637 51.75 -18.94 -2.30
N SER A 638 52.11 -17.71 -1.94
CA SER A 638 53.21 -17.01 -2.62
C SER A 638 54.52 -17.48 -2.02
N GLU A 639 55.45 -17.95 -2.85
CA GLU A 639 56.66 -18.68 -2.38
C GLU A 639 57.71 -17.78 -1.70
N ASN A 640 57.47 -16.48 -1.51
CA ASN A 640 58.55 -15.52 -1.17
C ASN A 640 58.32 -14.59 0.03
N ARG A 641 57.41 -14.89 0.97
CA ARG A 641 57.34 -14.19 2.28
C ARG A 641 57.06 -15.16 3.43
N GLU A 642 57.56 -14.84 4.63
CA GLU A 642 57.03 -15.40 5.89
C GLU A 642 55.54 -15.05 5.94
N THR A 643 54.70 -16.01 5.57
CA THR A 643 53.25 -15.84 5.52
C THR A 643 52.70 -16.18 6.88
N GLN A 644 51.90 -15.29 7.44
CA GLN A 644 51.24 -15.54 8.72
C GLN A 644 50.23 -16.69 8.55
N TRP A 645 50.00 -17.49 9.60
CA TRP A 645 49.20 -18.72 9.48
C TRP A 645 47.77 -18.46 8.97
N TRP A 646 47.24 -17.27 9.21
CA TRP A 646 45.91 -16.84 8.78
C TRP A 646 45.83 -16.32 7.34
N GLU A 647 46.94 -16.18 6.62
CA GLU A 647 46.96 -15.65 5.25
C GLU A 647 46.58 -16.70 4.20
N THR A 648 46.75 -17.98 4.52
CA THR A 648 46.44 -19.09 3.60
C THR A 648 45.39 -20.01 4.19
N LYS A 649 44.49 -20.52 3.32
CA LYS A 649 43.45 -21.46 3.75
C LYS A 649 44.04 -22.72 4.40
N THR A 650 45.14 -23.22 3.84
CA THR A 650 45.90 -24.34 4.40
C THR A 650 46.47 -24.01 5.77
N GLY A 651 47.08 -22.83 5.95
CA GLY A 651 47.62 -22.40 7.25
C GLY A 651 46.55 -22.29 8.34
N VAL A 652 45.33 -21.85 8.00
CA VAL A 652 44.20 -21.83 8.95
C VAL A 652 43.80 -23.26 9.35
N VAL A 653 43.68 -24.18 8.40
CA VAL A 653 43.35 -25.58 8.67
C VAL A 653 44.43 -26.27 9.50
N ASP A 654 45.70 -26.10 9.14
CA ASP A 654 46.85 -26.66 9.86
C ASP A 654 46.90 -26.15 11.30
N THR A 655 46.57 -24.88 11.53
CA THR A 655 46.49 -24.29 12.87
C THR A 655 45.38 -24.92 13.71
N ILE A 656 44.20 -25.15 13.12
CA ILE A 656 43.08 -25.80 13.82
C ILE A 656 43.45 -27.26 14.18
N LEU A 657 44.04 -28.00 13.24
CA LEU A 657 44.46 -29.39 13.44
C LEU A 657 45.57 -29.49 14.50
N GLY A 658 46.61 -28.65 14.42
CA GLY A 658 47.71 -28.66 15.37
C GLY A 658 47.25 -28.37 16.80
N LYS A 659 46.33 -27.41 17.01
CA LYS A 659 45.74 -27.15 18.33
C LYS A 659 44.86 -28.29 18.84
N LEU A 660 44.17 -29.00 17.94
CA LEU A 660 43.36 -30.17 18.28
C LEU A 660 44.27 -31.34 18.71
N GLU A 661 45.33 -31.60 17.96
CA GLU A 661 46.33 -32.63 18.27
C GLU A 661 47.04 -32.35 19.60
N GLU A 662 47.46 -31.10 19.85
CA GLU A 662 48.04 -30.68 21.12
C GLU A 662 47.10 -30.98 22.30
N LYS A 663 45.83 -30.59 22.17
CA LYS A 663 44.82 -30.82 23.22
C LYS A 663 44.49 -32.31 23.42
N ILE A 664 44.56 -33.14 22.38
CA ILE A 664 44.35 -34.60 22.47
C ILE A 664 45.58 -35.31 23.08
N SER A 665 46.79 -34.78 22.85
CA SER A 665 48.06 -35.41 23.24
C SER A 665 48.49 -35.13 24.69
N LEU A 666 47.75 -34.31 25.44
CA LEU A 666 48.02 -34.02 26.85
C LEU A 666 47.97 -35.30 27.70
N GLN A 667 49.04 -35.56 28.48
CA GLN A 667 49.17 -36.75 29.32
C GLN A 667 48.09 -36.78 30.42
N GLY A 668 47.14 -37.71 30.29
CA GLY A 668 46.03 -37.89 31.24
C GLY A 668 44.81 -38.62 30.68
N GLY A 669 44.69 -38.75 29.35
CA GLY A 669 43.57 -39.45 28.69
C GLY A 669 42.26 -38.64 28.65
N LEU A 670 41.35 -39.07 27.78
CA LEU A 670 40.08 -38.41 27.38
C LEU A 670 39.07 -38.07 28.50
N PHE A 671 39.34 -38.39 29.77
CA PHE A 671 38.33 -38.34 30.85
C PHE A 671 38.83 -37.78 32.20
N THR A 672 39.87 -36.94 32.21
CA THR A 672 40.29 -36.25 33.45
C THR A 672 39.66 -34.85 33.57
N SER A 673 39.62 -34.31 34.79
CA SER A 673 39.07 -32.98 35.11
C SER A 673 39.64 -31.84 34.25
N SER A 674 40.81 -32.04 33.64
CA SER A 674 41.46 -31.14 32.68
C SER A 674 40.64 -30.92 31.38
N MET A 675 39.75 -31.84 31.00
CA MET A 675 38.84 -31.62 29.85
C MET A 675 37.66 -30.68 30.16
N ARG A 676 37.38 -30.36 31.43
CA ARG A 676 36.51 -29.21 31.75
C ARG A 676 37.18 -27.88 31.40
N ASP A 677 38.45 -27.87 31.03
CA ASP A 677 39.18 -26.67 30.63
C ASP A 677 39.50 -26.65 29.12
N ALA A 678 38.97 -27.59 28.32
CA ALA A 678 39.31 -27.72 26.90
C ALA A 678 38.09 -28.09 26.03
N PRO A 679 37.30 -27.12 25.55
CA PRO A 679 36.18 -27.41 24.66
C PRO A 679 36.69 -27.75 23.25
N LEU A 680 36.99 -29.03 23.03
CA LEU A 680 37.32 -29.60 21.70
C LEU A 680 36.24 -29.30 20.66
N HIS A 681 34.99 -29.15 21.12
CA HIS A 681 33.82 -28.82 20.29
C HIS A 681 34.01 -27.58 19.41
N GLY A 682 34.74 -26.57 19.88
CA GLY A 682 34.98 -25.34 19.10
C GLY A 682 35.85 -25.58 17.87
N PHE A 683 36.94 -26.33 18.03
CA PHE A 683 37.84 -26.69 16.94
C PHE A 683 37.19 -27.68 15.96
N LEU A 684 36.44 -28.67 16.45
CA LEU A 684 35.68 -29.59 15.60
C LEU A 684 34.60 -28.88 14.78
N SER A 685 33.90 -27.92 15.40
CA SER A 685 32.93 -27.08 14.70
C SER A 685 33.61 -26.15 13.70
N ALA A 686 34.80 -25.62 14.01
CA ALA A 686 35.61 -24.84 13.08
C ALA A 686 35.95 -25.66 11.83
N LEU A 687 36.45 -26.89 12.00
CA LEU A 687 36.73 -27.82 10.89
C LEU A 687 35.50 -28.05 10.03
N ARG A 688 34.33 -28.25 10.64
CA ARG A 688 33.07 -28.39 9.91
C ARG A 688 32.80 -27.15 9.04
N TYR A 689 32.89 -25.94 9.59
CA TYR A 689 32.65 -24.70 8.85
C TYR A 689 33.64 -24.44 7.71
N VAL A 690 34.90 -24.85 7.84
CA VAL A 690 35.91 -24.65 6.79
C VAL A 690 35.93 -25.77 5.74
N SER A 691 35.34 -26.93 6.06
CA SER A 691 35.18 -28.08 5.15
C SER A 691 33.89 -28.07 4.33
N SER A 692 32.89 -27.30 4.78
CA SER A 692 31.62 -27.06 4.10
C SER A 692 31.72 -25.91 3.10
#